data_AF-A0A814CJW1-F1
#
_entry.id   AF-A0A814CJW1-F1
#
_cell.length_a   1.000
_cell.length_b   1.000
_cell.length_c   1.000
_cell.angle_alpha   90.00
_cell.angle_beta   90.00
_cell.angle_gamma   90.00
#
_symmetry.space_group_name_H-M   'P 1'
#
loop_
_entity.id
_entity.type
_entity.pdbx_description
1 polymer ?
#
loop_
_entity_poly.entity_id
_entity_poly.type
_entity_poly.pdbx_seq_one_letter_code
_entity_poly.pdbx_strand_id
1 'polypeptide(L)'
;MQELFRYLFLIIFALFVLSFHHIECRSALPQNIDRLKSSLKHIDYKNLCMFRKNRLCNFLHEMNNATSDETKQDQELWKRGLSQFYSILGKAPSEALTQHGIALAKLPDFGSLAMSKCVLASLQNYNCGRDMISLSSILSVLNTTVVLKGIPQHFKSSDGDFMTLLNVMDQILLVKQSVPSKDFRLERVCKAKGLTGIQHILKQALRRQTNLEKAFNLSVDYRTKAQIKSNDWELIAKSLLAGYSSNVFASMKELQDRSQLYIRYNNSADKDIAELDSQSVLARATTKDPPSFVLVRDIRYSTSVRSKALLSFVGEIKPEWVEYGITRQLKLTSEEENRLNSNNIFQNALAKFSHRISMLLNNTAKAAILSGPAGTVFTSELHLRQNMVEEFHFQLENKNTPKSTQYTNLARNLESVMKMPQIFRPMQWRWQNQKQVIITVNCNTSTKTCDITVNARNSEYQNVKKEFDSFLRWLQDCAVIRHPNSGVSPRVFRPQVRSKYLDIEERIAHITDSKRTPIDLYNGAKGTQATRETRMEVVAWIAVCIFSCKLEGGFVRDWVVGNYTARPQNLLGNPKAWISYTNSIPYIDKEVVPADLDCHLPTHAYFDIEKFHDELYKYDITCKVFRQDWRYVLLIDEDAPTGPFTMDLIEPHVALTHDRIDFDVNNLSLEKDYTHELGMRVDIQQRPYLIELEAIVDNIKNKRFQILRPIDDLVQIRVDKMTKIRQWTQLGQPFSVVPSPNPKYSAVLVPLPRSTNLYQDIETDMKKKIGNSVQIVSIEQVKNPLLEDAYESMKKLIAKQCKSFNPNELPLYHGTKGPGIDGIRDDGYDDRYFNENGNWGE
;
A
#
# COMPACT_ATOMS: atom_id res chain seq x y z
N MET A 1 27.28 42.89 0.49
CA MET A 1 26.08 42.15 0.06
C MET A 1 26.09 40.71 0.55
N GLN A 2 27.07 39.86 0.19
CA GLN A 2 27.16 38.48 0.70
C GLN A 2 27.38 38.37 2.22
N GLU A 3 28.17 39.27 2.82
CA GLU A 3 28.29 39.32 4.29
C GLU A 3 27.02 39.84 4.96
N LEU A 4 26.30 40.76 4.33
CA LEU A 4 25.02 41.28 4.83
C LEU A 4 23.96 40.16 4.90
N PHE A 5 23.97 39.28 3.89
CA PHE A 5 23.09 38.10 3.84
C PHE A 5 23.47 37.06 4.91
N ARG A 6 24.77 36.90 5.22
CA ARG A 6 25.25 36.02 6.30
C ARG A 6 24.84 36.52 7.68
N TYR A 7 24.92 37.82 7.93
CA TYR A 7 24.50 38.40 9.21
C TYR A 7 22.98 38.38 9.39
N LEU A 8 22.21 38.63 8.33
CA LEU A 8 20.75 38.51 8.36
C LEU A 8 20.35 37.05 8.64
N PHE A 9 21.04 36.08 8.03
CA PHE A 9 20.81 34.66 8.26
C PHE A 9 21.15 34.22 9.68
N LEU A 10 22.24 34.72 10.27
CA LEU A 10 22.62 34.44 11.67
C LEU A 10 21.64 35.05 12.67
N ILE A 11 21.12 36.25 12.41
CA ILE A 11 20.09 36.90 13.24
C ILE A 11 18.77 36.12 13.15
N ILE A 12 18.36 35.72 11.94
CA ILE A 12 17.16 34.91 11.73
C ILE A 12 17.31 33.53 12.37
N PHE A 13 18.48 32.89 12.28
CA PHE A 13 18.74 31.59 12.88
C PHE A 13 18.78 31.66 14.42
N ALA A 14 19.39 32.70 14.99
CA ALA A 14 19.36 32.92 16.44
C ALA A 14 17.93 33.19 16.95
N LEU A 15 17.14 33.97 16.23
CA LEU A 15 15.72 34.18 16.52
C LEU A 15 14.90 32.88 16.38
N PHE A 16 15.21 32.05 15.38
CA PHE A 16 14.55 30.77 15.12
C PHE A 16 14.83 29.73 16.22
N VAL A 17 16.08 29.65 16.68
CA VAL A 17 16.50 28.78 17.80
C VAL A 17 15.87 29.25 19.12
N LEU A 18 15.80 30.56 19.36
CA LEU A 18 15.12 31.14 20.52
C LEU A 18 13.61 30.88 20.52
N SER A 19 12.97 30.77 19.35
CA SER A 19 11.55 30.39 19.24
C SER A 19 11.27 28.89 19.35
N PHE A 20 12.28 28.02 19.19
CA PHE A 20 12.12 26.56 19.24
C PHE A 20 12.32 25.96 20.65
N HIS A 21 12.84 26.73 21.60
CA HIS A 21 12.90 26.33 23.01
C HIS A 21 11.82 27.05 23.79
N HIS A 22 10.62 26.47 23.73
CA HIS A 22 9.48 26.86 24.55
C HIS A 22 9.71 26.40 26.00
N ILE A 23 10.48 27.16 26.76
CA ILE A 23 10.41 27.15 28.23
C ILE A 23 9.66 28.42 28.64
N GLU A 24 8.67 28.24 29.49
CA GLU A 24 7.74 29.27 29.97
C GLU A 24 8.47 30.45 30.64
N CYS A 25 8.68 31.54 29.90
CA CYS A 25 9.03 32.84 30.50
C CYS A 25 8.35 33.97 29.70
N ARG A 26 7.14 34.34 30.12
CA ARG A 26 6.23 35.24 29.39
C ARG A 26 6.45 36.74 29.63
N SER A 27 7.49 37.20 30.33
CA SER A 27 7.56 38.62 30.74
C SER A 27 8.78 39.44 30.30
N ALA A 28 9.91 38.85 29.86
CA ALA A 28 11.14 39.63 29.59
C ALA A 28 11.54 39.77 28.10
N LEU A 29 11.02 38.93 27.21
CA LEU A 29 11.44 38.89 25.79
C LEU A 29 11.08 40.14 24.95
N PRO A 30 9.91 40.80 25.14
CA PRO A 30 9.53 41.96 24.31
C PRO A 30 10.43 43.19 24.49
N GLN A 31 10.88 43.46 25.73
CA GLN A 31 11.68 44.67 26.04
C GLN A 31 13.11 44.62 25.47
N ASN A 32 13.69 43.42 25.35
CA ASN A 32 15.03 43.24 24.78
C ASN A 32 15.04 43.31 23.25
N ILE A 33 13.96 42.87 22.59
CA ILE A 33 13.79 42.98 21.14
C ILE A 33 13.64 44.46 20.71
N ASP A 34 12.93 45.27 21.49
CA ASP A 34 12.76 46.70 21.18
C ASP A 34 14.01 47.54 21.45
N ARG A 35 14.84 47.16 22.44
CA ARG A 35 16.20 47.74 22.60
C ARG A 35 17.11 47.44 21.41
N LEU A 36 17.02 46.23 20.86
CA LEU A 36 17.78 45.82 19.68
C LEU A 36 17.35 46.58 18.42
N LYS A 37 16.03 46.78 18.24
CA LYS A 37 15.47 47.60 17.14
C LYS A 37 15.88 49.07 17.24
N SER A 38 15.93 49.64 18.44
CA SER A 38 16.37 51.03 18.65
C SER A 38 17.86 51.24 18.34
N SER A 39 18.69 50.24 18.67
CA SER A 39 20.14 50.26 18.44
C SER A 39 20.52 50.15 16.96
N LEU A 40 19.68 49.51 16.15
CA LEU A 40 19.89 49.32 14.71
C LEU A 40 19.47 50.52 13.86
N LYS A 41 18.68 51.47 14.40
CA LYS A 41 18.16 52.63 13.66
C LYS A 41 19.19 53.74 13.40
N HIS A 42 20.35 53.73 14.06
CA HIS A 42 21.32 54.83 14.00
C HIS A 42 22.71 54.45 13.47
N ILE A 43 22.84 53.35 12.72
CA ILE A 43 24.14 52.90 12.22
C ILE A 43 24.38 53.38 10.78
N ASP A 44 25.30 54.33 10.63
CA ASP A 44 25.82 54.79 9.34
C ASP A 44 26.68 53.69 8.67
N TYR A 45 26.47 53.50 7.35
CA TYR A 45 27.00 52.40 6.53
C TYR A 45 28.54 52.30 6.53
N LYS A 46 29.24 53.40 6.85
CA LYS A 46 30.71 53.45 6.88
C LYS A 46 31.32 52.86 8.16
N ASN A 47 30.55 52.75 9.24
CA ASN A 47 31.04 52.29 10.55
C ASN A 47 30.79 50.79 10.84
N LEU A 48 30.12 50.07 9.92
CA LEU A 48 29.75 48.65 10.11
C LEU A 48 30.97 47.70 10.22
N CYS A 49 32.10 48.06 9.60
CA CYS A 49 33.31 47.21 9.59
C CYS A 49 34.11 47.23 10.90
N MET A 50 33.92 48.25 11.77
CA MET A 50 34.58 48.32 13.08
C MET A 50 33.75 47.68 14.21
N PHE A 51 32.52 47.24 13.94
CA PHE A 51 31.60 46.67 14.94
C PHE A 51 31.89 45.19 15.29
N ARG A 52 33.16 44.76 15.18
CA ARG A 52 33.61 43.36 15.18
C ARG A 52 33.70 42.75 16.58
N LYS A 53 33.27 41.47 16.68
CA LYS A 53 33.64 40.39 17.64
C LYS A 53 33.48 40.68 19.14
N ASN A 54 33.99 41.80 19.65
CA ASN A 54 33.97 42.14 21.07
C ASN A 54 32.56 42.39 21.62
N ARG A 55 31.64 43.02 20.86
CA ARG A 55 30.26 43.21 21.33
C ARG A 55 29.40 41.94 21.30
N LEU A 56 29.63 41.02 20.36
CA LEU A 56 28.92 39.73 20.33
C LEU A 56 29.46 38.79 21.42
N CYS A 57 30.78 38.77 21.65
CA CYS A 57 31.37 38.08 22.79
C CYS A 57 30.91 38.69 24.12
N ASN A 58 30.82 40.03 24.24
CA ASN A 58 30.31 40.69 25.43
C ASN A 58 28.81 40.43 25.63
N PHE A 59 28.00 40.40 24.57
CA PHE A 59 26.58 40.07 24.66
C PHE A 59 26.35 38.61 25.09
N LEU A 60 27.14 37.67 24.56
CA LEU A 60 27.12 36.27 24.99
C LEU A 60 27.65 36.10 26.42
N HIS A 61 28.62 36.92 26.84
CA HIS A 61 29.14 36.94 28.20
C HIS A 61 28.15 37.56 29.20
N GLU A 62 27.45 38.63 28.81
CA GLU A 62 26.36 39.26 29.56
C GLU A 62 25.15 38.32 29.69
N MET A 63 24.79 37.57 28.64
CA MET A 63 23.75 36.53 28.72
C MET A 63 24.15 35.38 29.64
N ASN A 64 25.41 34.96 29.62
CA ASN A 64 25.92 33.89 30.50
C ASN A 64 26.01 34.32 31.98
N ASN A 65 26.06 35.63 32.24
CA ASN A 65 26.02 36.22 33.59
C ASN A 65 24.58 36.56 34.04
N ALA A 66 23.60 36.63 33.13
CA ALA A 66 22.20 36.94 33.42
C ALA A 66 21.37 35.71 33.85
N THR A 67 21.90 34.49 33.75
CA THR A 67 21.21 33.22 34.06
C THR A 67 21.44 32.73 35.50
N SER A 68 21.52 33.64 36.49
CA SER A 68 21.81 33.28 37.89
C SER A 68 20.68 32.59 38.65
N ASP A 69 19.46 32.57 38.09
CA ASP A 69 18.26 31.98 38.74
C ASP A 69 17.75 30.66 38.10
N GLU A 70 18.48 30.08 37.15
CA GLU A 70 18.07 28.83 36.48
C GLU A 70 18.61 27.57 37.18
N THR A 71 17.87 26.47 37.08
CA THR A 71 18.25 25.20 37.71
C THR A 71 19.57 24.66 37.15
N LYS A 72 20.34 23.94 37.97
CA LYS A 72 21.63 23.32 37.58
C LYS A 72 21.53 22.50 36.27
N GLN A 73 20.36 21.93 35.99
CA GLN A 73 20.11 21.10 34.82
C GLN A 73 19.98 21.93 33.53
N ASP A 74 19.36 23.10 33.60
CA ASP A 74 19.23 24.03 32.48
C ASP A 74 20.58 24.68 32.14
N GLN A 75 21.37 25.00 33.17
CA GLN A 75 22.75 25.47 32.98
C GLN A 75 23.66 24.41 32.33
N GLU A 76 23.45 23.13 32.62
CA GLU A 76 24.17 22.03 31.95
C GLU A 76 23.74 21.84 30.50
N LEU A 77 22.44 21.89 30.21
CA LEU A 77 21.91 21.83 28.84
C LEU A 77 22.41 23.01 27.99
N TRP A 78 22.41 24.21 28.57
CA TRP A 78 22.94 25.41 27.94
C TRP A 78 24.45 25.29 27.67
N LYS A 79 25.24 24.84 28.67
CA LYS A 79 26.68 24.58 28.50
C LYS A 79 26.98 23.51 27.46
N ARG A 80 26.16 22.45 27.37
CA ARG A 80 26.28 21.42 26.32
C ARG A 80 25.96 21.98 24.94
N GLY A 81 24.90 22.79 24.81
CA GLY A 81 24.53 23.48 23.58
C GLY A 81 25.62 24.46 23.11
N LEU A 82 26.17 25.27 24.02
CA LEU A 82 27.29 26.17 23.74
C LEU A 82 28.58 25.42 23.40
N SER A 83 28.89 24.33 24.10
CA SER A 83 30.05 23.50 23.78
C SER A 83 29.91 22.82 22.41
N GLN A 84 28.72 22.35 22.04
CA GLN A 84 28.42 21.85 20.70
C GLN A 84 28.57 22.96 19.66
N PHE A 85 28.04 24.16 19.92
CA PHE A 85 28.16 25.33 19.05
C PHE A 85 29.62 25.77 18.87
N TYR A 86 30.41 25.80 19.95
CA TYR A 86 31.85 26.05 19.90
C TYR A 86 32.63 24.92 19.23
N SER A 87 32.18 23.67 19.31
CA SER A 87 32.78 22.55 18.56
C SER A 87 32.48 22.63 17.06
N ILE A 88 31.30 23.16 16.69
CA ILE A 88 30.89 23.42 15.30
C ILE A 88 31.71 24.60 14.74
N LEU A 89 31.92 25.65 15.53
CA LEU A 89 32.78 26.79 15.16
C LEU A 89 34.28 26.43 15.17
N GLY A 90 34.71 25.59 16.12
CA GLY A 90 36.10 25.15 16.30
C GLY A 90 36.56 24.08 15.31
N LYS A 91 35.64 23.47 14.55
CA LYS A 91 35.91 22.53 13.45
C LYS A 91 35.64 23.10 12.06
N ALA A 92 35.43 24.41 11.91
CA ALA A 92 35.36 24.99 10.58
C ALA A 92 36.73 24.81 9.90
N PRO A 93 36.85 24.05 8.78
CA PRO A 93 38.05 24.12 7.97
C PRO A 93 38.24 25.59 7.58
N SER A 94 39.49 26.04 7.43
CA SER A 94 39.85 27.44 7.14
C SER A 94 38.77 28.13 6.30
N GLU A 95 38.28 29.31 6.70
CA GLU A 95 37.19 30.07 6.04
C GLU A 95 37.43 30.38 4.53
N ALA A 96 38.52 29.89 3.96
CA ALA A 96 38.85 29.92 2.54
C ALA A 96 38.01 28.91 1.72
N LEU A 97 37.65 29.32 0.50
CA LEU A 97 37.11 28.40 -0.50
C LEU A 97 38.15 27.30 -0.80
N THR A 98 37.70 26.05 -0.85
CA THR A 98 38.52 24.95 -1.37
C THR A 98 38.87 25.21 -2.83
N GLN A 99 39.88 24.54 -3.38
CA GLN A 99 40.19 24.64 -4.82
C GLN A 99 38.96 24.33 -5.69
N HIS A 100 38.14 23.37 -5.26
CA HIS A 100 36.87 23.04 -5.91
C HIS A 100 35.86 24.20 -5.79
N GLY A 101 35.76 24.85 -4.62
CA GLY A 101 34.94 26.05 -4.42
C GLY A 101 35.40 27.24 -5.28
N ILE A 102 36.71 27.43 -5.46
CA ILE A 102 37.29 28.46 -6.34
C ILE A 102 36.91 28.15 -7.80
N ALA A 103 36.99 26.90 -8.23
CA ALA A 103 36.60 26.50 -9.57
C ALA A 103 35.10 26.71 -9.85
N LEU A 104 34.24 26.43 -8.85
CA LEU A 104 32.79 26.70 -8.93
C LEU A 104 32.47 28.19 -9.00
N ALA A 105 33.22 29.04 -8.27
CA ALA A 105 33.00 30.49 -8.27
C ALA A 105 33.26 31.15 -9.65
N LYS A 106 33.99 30.46 -10.55
CA LYS A 106 34.21 30.90 -11.93
C LYS A 106 33.04 30.62 -12.87
N LEU A 107 32.09 29.78 -12.46
CA LEU A 107 30.93 29.40 -13.27
C LEU A 107 29.83 30.46 -13.16
N PRO A 108 28.98 30.62 -14.20
CA PRO A 108 27.76 31.40 -14.06
C PRO A 108 26.82 30.75 -13.04
N ASP A 109 25.83 31.51 -12.60
CA ASP A 109 24.77 30.99 -11.74
C ASP A 109 23.97 29.89 -12.46
N PHE A 110 23.61 28.83 -11.74
CA PHE A 110 22.75 27.72 -12.19
C PHE A 110 21.53 27.50 -11.28
N GLY A 111 21.26 28.43 -10.35
CA GLY A 111 20.17 28.37 -9.39
C GLY A 111 20.42 27.43 -8.19
N SER A 112 21.37 26.51 -8.29
CA SER A 112 21.75 25.64 -7.16
C SER A 112 23.23 25.25 -7.21
N LEU A 113 23.83 25.07 -6.03
CA LEU A 113 25.19 24.56 -5.90
C LEU A 113 25.34 23.15 -6.49
N ALA A 114 24.31 22.31 -6.33
CA ALA A 114 24.29 20.96 -6.91
C ALA A 114 24.43 21.01 -8.44
N MET A 115 23.62 21.83 -9.12
CA MET A 115 23.72 21.97 -10.57
C MET A 115 25.07 22.57 -11.01
N SER A 116 25.61 23.56 -10.27
CA SER A 116 26.95 24.09 -10.56
C SER A 116 28.04 23.03 -10.45
N LYS A 117 27.95 22.11 -9.49
CA LYS A 117 28.85 20.94 -9.39
C LYS A 117 28.70 20.00 -10.58
N CYS A 118 27.47 19.75 -11.03
CA CYS A 118 27.21 18.92 -12.21
C CYS A 118 27.87 19.51 -13.46
N VAL A 119 27.68 20.82 -13.68
CA VAL A 119 28.28 21.51 -14.83
C VAL A 119 29.80 21.53 -14.72
N LEU A 120 30.38 21.80 -13.55
CA LEU A 120 31.82 21.77 -13.38
C LEU A 120 32.40 20.38 -13.72
N ALA A 121 31.77 19.32 -13.23
CA ALA A 121 32.17 17.94 -13.51
C ALA A 121 32.07 17.61 -15.01
N SER A 122 31.02 18.08 -15.70
CA SER A 122 30.85 17.89 -17.14
C SER A 122 31.97 18.57 -17.97
N LEU A 123 32.48 19.71 -17.49
CA LEU A 123 33.54 20.48 -18.15
C LEU A 123 34.94 19.91 -17.85
N GLN A 124 35.15 19.37 -16.66
CA GLN A 124 36.47 18.95 -16.20
C GLN A 124 36.73 17.46 -16.42
N ASN A 125 35.73 16.60 -16.23
CA ASN A 125 35.94 15.16 -16.06
C ASN A 125 35.23 14.31 -17.12
N TYR A 126 34.06 14.73 -17.62
CA TYR A 126 33.18 13.86 -18.40
C TYR A 126 32.88 14.33 -19.83
N ASN A 127 33.49 15.44 -20.29
CA ASN A 127 33.40 15.92 -21.68
C ASN A 127 31.97 16.02 -22.24
N CYS A 128 30.99 16.40 -21.42
CA CYS A 128 29.58 16.57 -21.81
C CYS A 128 29.07 17.98 -21.48
N GLY A 129 29.94 18.99 -21.60
CA GLY A 129 29.68 20.37 -21.19
C GLY A 129 28.44 20.97 -21.86
N ARG A 130 28.28 20.81 -23.18
CA ARG A 130 27.13 21.34 -23.92
C ARG A 130 25.82 20.68 -23.53
N ASP A 131 25.85 19.36 -23.29
CA ASP A 131 24.68 18.60 -22.84
C ASP A 131 24.23 19.07 -21.45
N MET A 132 25.17 19.19 -20.51
CA MET A 132 24.86 19.61 -19.14
C MET A 132 24.40 21.07 -19.05
N ILE A 133 24.99 21.96 -19.85
CA ILE A 133 24.54 23.37 -19.93
C ILE A 133 23.10 23.41 -20.48
N SER A 134 22.81 22.67 -21.56
CA SER A 134 21.47 22.62 -22.16
C SER A 134 20.45 22.04 -21.19
N LEU A 135 20.77 20.93 -20.52
CA LEU A 135 19.93 20.31 -19.51
C LEU A 135 19.70 21.25 -18.30
N SER A 136 20.75 21.93 -17.82
CA SER A 136 20.62 22.90 -16.72
C SER A 136 19.71 24.08 -17.09
N SER A 137 19.71 24.50 -18.36
CA SER A 137 18.90 25.63 -18.83
C SER A 137 17.40 25.35 -18.75
N ILE A 138 16.99 24.10 -19.02
CA ILE A 138 15.59 23.68 -18.91
C ILE A 138 15.23 23.28 -17.47
N LEU A 139 16.11 22.58 -16.75
CA LEU A 139 15.85 22.19 -15.37
C LEU A 139 15.70 23.40 -14.44
N SER A 140 16.47 24.47 -14.65
CA SER A 140 16.41 25.70 -13.83
C SER A 140 15.11 26.48 -13.96
N VAL A 141 14.28 26.20 -14.98
CA VAL A 141 12.96 26.82 -15.16
C VAL A 141 11.81 25.89 -14.80
N LEU A 142 12.11 24.61 -14.50
CA LEU A 142 11.11 23.59 -14.19
C LEU A 142 10.87 23.45 -12.70
N ASN A 143 9.61 23.57 -12.28
CA ASN A 143 9.17 23.36 -10.91
C ASN A 143 8.29 22.11 -10.74
N THR A 144 7.89 21.45 -11.83
CA THR A 144 6.99 20.29 -11.81
C THR A 144 7.23 19.35 -12.99
N THR A 145 7.04 18.06 -12.76
CA THR A 145 7.11 16.94 -13.71
C THR A 145 5.91 16.87 -14.65
N VAL A 146 4.82 17.61 -14.39
CA VAL A 146 3.62 17.66 -15.26
C VAL A 146 3.98 18.02 -16.71
N VAL A 147 5.06 18.76 -16.91
CA VAL A 147 5.60 19.11 -18.24
C VAL A 147 5.91 17.87 -19.07
N LEU A 148 6.33 16.75 -18.46
CA LEU A 148 6.67 15.51 -19.15
C LEU A 148 5.46 14.87 -19.85
N LYS A 149 4.23 15.09 -19.34
CA LYS A 149 2.99 14.65 -19.97
C LYS A 149 2.74 15.33 -21.32
N GLY A 150 3.18 16.59 -21.45
CA GLY A 150 3.06 17.38 -22.67
C GLY A 150 4.15 17.10 -23.73
N ILE A 151 5.08 16.18 -23.45
CA ILE A 151 6.16 15.80 -24.38
C ILE A 151 5.71 14.58 -25.20
N PRO A 152 5.76 14.65 -26.56
CA PRO A 152 5.44 13.52 -27.43
C PRO A 152 6.32 12.28 -27.20
N GLN A 153 5.78 11.10 -27.47
CA GLN A 153 6.46 9.82 -27.19
C GLN A 153 7.83 9.69 -27.88
N HIS A 154 8.00 10.21 -29.09
CA HIS A 154 9.25 10.12 -29.84
C HIS A 154 10.41 10.95 -29.24
N PHE A 155 10.13 11.83 -28.28
CA PHE A 155 11.16 12.54 -27.51
C PHE A 155 11.55 11.82 -26.22
N LYS A 156 10.68 10.93 -25.72
CA LYS A 156 10.87 10.26 -24.43
C LYS A 156 11.96 9.21 -24.54
N SER A 157 12.95 9.32 -23.66
CA SER A 157 14.05 8.36 -23.56
C SER A 157 13.71 7.27 -22.53
N SER A 158 14.14 6.04 -22.81
CA SER A 158 14.15 4.95 -21.83
C SER A 158 15.11 5.20 -20.66
N ASP A 159 16.10 6.08 -20.83
CA ASP A 159 17.09 6.42 -19.79
C ASP A 159 16.52 7.36 -18.72
N GLY A 160 15.40 8.04 -19.03
CA GLY A 160 14.66 8.83 -18.07
C GLY A 160 14.35 10.27 -18.47
N ASP A 161 13.91 11.04 -17.48
CA ASP A 161 13.39 12.40 -17.63
C ASP A 161 14.48 13.37 -18.08
N PHE A 162 15.72 13.20 -17.60
CA PHE A 162 16.86 14.04 -17.98
C PHE A 162 17.14 13.98 -19.49
N MET A 163 17.25 12.77 -20.04
CA MET A 163 17.49 12.58 -21.46
C MET A 163 16.29 13.00 -22.30
N THR A 164 15.07 12.80 -21.80
CA THR A 164 13.85 13.30 -22.47
C THR A 164 13.88 14.82 -22.62
N LEU A 165 14.25 15.56 -21.56
CA LEU A 165 14.36 17.02 -21.61
C LEU A 165 15.53 17.49 -22.49
N LEU A 166 16.66 16.78 -22.47
CA LEU A 166 17.80 17.08 -23.34
C LEU A 166 17.45 16.88 -24.82
N ASN A 167 16.77 15.79 -25.18
CA ASN A 167 16.30 15.52 -26.55
C ASN A 167 15.40 16.66 -27.07
N VAL A 168 14.50 17.16 -26.21
CA VAL A 168 13.66 18.31 -26.56
C VAL A 168 14.52 19.55 -26.81
N MET A 169 15.43 19.88 -25.89
CA MET A 169 16.31 21.04 -26.04
C MET A 169 17.18 20.95 -27.30
N ASP A 170 17.76 19.79 -27.58
CA ASP A 170 18.59 19.54 -28.74
C ASP A 170 17.87 19.76 -30.05
N GLN A 171 16.65 19.25 -30.19
CA GLN A 171 15.86 19.47 -31.40
C GLN A 171 15.52 20.95 -31.62
N ILE A 172 15.18 21.67 -30.54
CA ILE A 172 14.90 23.11 -30.64
C ILE A 172 16.16 23.90 -30.99
N LEU A 173 17.31 23.58 -30.36
CA LEU A 173 18.58 24.24 -30.62
C LEU A 173 19.12 23.95 -32.02
N LEU A 174 18.95 22.72 -32.52
CA LEU A 174 19.28 22.36 -33.90
C LEU A 174 18.55 23.27 -34.89
N VAL A 175 17.21 23.36 -34.77
CA VAL A 175 16.41 24.22 -35.66
C VAL A 175 16.82 25.69 -35.52
N LYS A 176 17.08 26.17 -34.29
CA LYS A 176 17.54 27.55 -34.04
C LYS A 176 18.89 27.84 -34.71
N GLN A 177 19.78 26.86 -34.78
CA GLN A 177 21.10 26.99 -35.40
C GLN A 177 21.06 26.85 -36.92
N SER A 178 20.06 26.15 -37.47
CA SER A 178 19.88 25.97 -38.91
C SER A 178 19.19 27.13 -39.63
N VAL A 179 18.72 28.16 -38.91
CA VAL A 179 18.02 29.31 -39.52
C VAL A 179 18.60 30.65 -39.02
N PRO A 180 18.54 31.73 -39.83
CA PRO A 180 18.90 33.06 -39.36
C PRO A 180 18.06 33.46 -38.14
N SER A 181 18.67 34.15 -37.17
CA SER A 181 18.01 34.44 -35.89
C SER A 181 16.70 35.23 -36.00
N LYS A 182 16.55 36.05 -37.06
CA LYS A 182 15.32 36.81 -37.37
C LYS A 182 14.15 35.93 -37.81
N ASP A 183 14.43 34.72 -38.31
CA ASP A 183 13.46 33.80 -38.90
C ASP A 183 13.05 32.69 -37.94
N PHE A 184 13.79 32.50 -36.84
CA PHE A 184 13.47 31.52 -35.82
C PHE A 184 12.19 31.91 -35.05
N ARG A 185 11.12 31.13 -35.24
CA ARG A 185 9.85 31.27 -34.51
C ARG A 185 9.55 30.03 -33.67
N LEU A 186 9.85 30.11 -32.38
CA LEU A 186 9.64 29.01 -31.43
C LEU A 186 8.23 28.41 -31.49
N GLU A 187 7.20 29.24 -31.64
CA GLU A 187 5.80 28.81 -31.75
C GLU A 187 5.57 27.86 -32.93
N ARG A 188 6.12 28.18 -34.10
CA ARG A 188 6.01 27.31 -35.30
C ARG A 188 6.73 25.99 -35.09
N VAL A 189 7.91 26.02 -34.47
CA VAL A 189 8.67 24.81 -34.13
C VAL A 189 7.91 23.94 -33.13
N CYS A 190 7.38 24.53 -32.06
CA CYS A 190 6.59 23.81 -31.06
C CYS A 190 5.32 23.21 -31.67
N LYS A 191 4.62 23.94 -32.55
CA LYS A 191 3.46 23.42 -33.27
C LYS A 191 3.83 22.22 -34.17
N ALA A 192 4.90 22.35 -34.95
CA ALA A 192 5.35 21.28 -35.85
C ALA A 192 5.84 20.03 -35.10
N LYS A 193 6.43 20.21 -33.91
CA LYS A 193 6.97 19.11 -33.09
C LYS A 193 6.01 18.59 -32.02
N GLY A 194 4.79 19.12 -31.92
CA GLY A 194 3.81 18.70 -30.91
C GLY A 194 4.15 19.14 -29.48
N LEU A 195 4.92 20.22 -29.30
CA LEU A 195 5.41 20.73 -28.01
C LEU A 195 4.65 21.98 -27.55
N THR A 196 3.45 22.24 -28.09
CA THR A 196 2.64 23.44 -27.78
C THR A 196 2.32 23.57 -26.29
N GLY A 197 2.02 22.45 -25.62
CA GLY A 197 1.72 22.42 -24.18
C GLY A 197 2.87 22.90 -23.28
N ILE A 198 4.12 22.84 -23.77
CA ILE A 198 5.32 23.19 -23.00
C ILE A 198 6.07 24.41 -23.57
N GLN A 199 5.50 25.09 -24.57
CA GLN A 199 6.14 26.21 -25.27
C GLN A 199 6.59 27.34 -24.32
N HIS A 200 5.79 27.64 -23.28
CA HIS A 200 6.10 28.69 -22.32
C HIS A 200 7.37 28.39 -21.52
N ILE A 201 7.60 27.12 -21.15
CA ILE A 201 8.83 26.65 -20.50
C ILE A 201 10.00 26.73 -21.46
N LEU A 202 9.85 26.23 -22.70
CA LEU A 202 10.91 26.25 -23.71
C LEU A 202 11.36 27.68 -24.03
N LYS A 203 10.45 28.66 -24.04
CA LYS A 203 10.78 30.07 -24.21
C LYS A 203 11.70 30.58 -23.11
N GLN A 204 11.45 30.20 -21.85
CA GLN A 204 12.29 30.59 -20.72
C GLN A 204 13.63 29.85 -20.73
N ALA A 205 13.61 28.53 -20.99
CA ALA A 205 14.80 27.69 -21.10
C ALA A 205 15.76 28.22 -22.19
N LEU A 206 15.25 28.58 -23.37
CA LEU A 206 16.07 29.14 -24.45
C LEU A 206 16.70 30.49 -24.10
N ARG A 207 16.00 31.34 -23.34
CA ARG A 207 16.56 32.60 -22.83
C ARG A 207 17.70 32.30 -21.85
N ARG A 208 17.50 31.38 -20.92
CA ARG A 208 18.54 30.94 -19.98
C ARG A 208 19.74 30.36 -20.72
N GLN A 209 19.52 29.49 -21.70
CA GLN A 209 20.55 28.89 -22.54
C GLN A 209 21.41 29.96 -23.24
N THR A 210 20.78 30.95 -23.86
CA THR A 210 21.50 32.04 -24.56
C THR A 210 22.35 32.87 -23.58
N ASN A 211 21.88 33.08 -22.35
CA ASN A 211 22.66 33.79 -21.33
C ASN A 211 23.86 32.96 -20.85
N LEU A 212 23.66 31.65 -20.65
CA LEU A 212 24.74 30.72 -20.26
C LEU A 212 25.79 30.62 -21.37
N GLU A 213 25.39 30.46 -22.63
CA GLU A 213 26.30 30.43 -23.78
C GLU A 213 27.16 31.71 -23.87
N LYS A 214 26.55 32.89 -23.67
CA LYS A 214 27.29 34.15 -23.60
C LYS A 214 28.32 34.16 -22.48
N ALA A 215 27.94 33.73 -21.28
CA ALA A 215 28.85 33.67 -20.13
C ALA A 215 30.04 32.72 -20.38
N PHE A 216 29.79 31.53 -20.93
CA PHE A 216 30.86 30.58 -21.24
C PHE A 216 31.75 31.02 -22.40
N ASN A 217 31.22 31.74 -23.39
CA ASN A 217 32.02 32.30 -24.47
C ASN A 217 33.01 33.38 -24.00
N LEU A 218 32.73 34.04 -22.86
CA LEU A 218 33.62 34.99 -22.21
C LEU A 218 34.64 34.32 -21.26
N SER A 219 34.44 33.03 -20.93
CA SER A 219 35.31 32.30 -20.01
C SER A 219 36.54 31.74 -20.71
N VAL A 220 37.73 32.19 -20.33
CA VAL A 220 39.01 31.65 -20.86
C VAL A 220 39.16 30.17 -20.52
N ASP A 221 38.77 29.78 -19.31
CA ASP A 221 38.98 28.43 -18.78
C ASP A 221 38.02 27.38 -19.38
N TYR A 222 36.80 27.79 -19.74
CA TYR A 222 35.71 26.85 -20.04
C TYR A 222 35.10 26.98 -21.43
N ARG A 223 35.46 28.00 -22.24
CA ARG A 223 34.84 28.23 -23.56
C ARG A 223 34.81 27.00 -24.45
N THR A 224 35.95 26.34 -24.65
CA THR A 224 36.04 25.16 -25.53
C THR A 224 35.29 23.96 -24.93
N LYS A 225 35.45 23.73 -23.63
CA LYS A 225 34.82 22.63 -22.90
C LYS A 225 33.29 22.72 -22.88
N ALA A 226 32.76 23.93 -22.82
CA ALA A 226 31.32 24.20 -22.85
C ALA A 226 30.65 23.88 -24.20
N GLN A 227 31.42 23.71 -25.28
CA GLN A 227 30.90 23.36 -26.60
C GLN A 227 30.89 21.84 -26.86
N ILE A 228 31.55 21.05 -26.03
CA ILE A 228 31.68 19.59 -26.23
C ILE A 228 30.35 18.91 -25.93
N LYS A 229 29.90 18.09 -26.88
CA LYS A 229 28.68 17.30 -26.81
C LYS A 229 29.03 15.81 -26.80
N SER A 230 28.49 15.03 -25.87
CA SER A 230 28.65 13.58 -25.82
C SER A 230 27.46 12.83 -26.40
N ASN A 231 26.23 13.30 -26.15
CA ASN A 231 24.98 12.51 -26.31
C ASN A 231 25.01 11.16 -25.56
N ASP A 232 25.90 11.00 -24.59
CA ASP A 232 26.09 9.77 -23.85
C ASP A 232 25.52 9.93 -22.43
N TRP A 233 24.47 9.15 -22.16
CA TRP A 233 23.79 9.17 -20.87
C TRP A 233 24.75 8.83 -19.72
N GLU A 234 25.72 7.93 -19.89
CA GLU A 234 26.65 7.59 -18.81
C GLU A 234 27.48 8.80 -18.36
N LEU A 235 28.01 9.57 -19.30
CA LEU A 235 28.81 10.76 -19.02
C LEU A 235 27.97 11.88 -18.40
N ILE A 236 26.72 12.02 -18.85
CA ILE A 236 25.74 12.97 -18.31
C ILE A 236 25.34 12.57 -16.88
N ALA A 237 25.04 11.29 -16.64
CA ALA A 237 24.66 10.74 -15.35
C ALA A 237 25.80 10.87 -14.32
N LYS A 238 27.04 10.54 -14.71
CA LYS A 238 28.23 10.74 -13.87
C LYS A 238 28.45 12.20 -13.50
N SER A 239 28.18 13.11 -14.43
CA SER A 239 28.19 14.55 -14.14
C SER A 239 27.08 14.95 -13.17
N LEU A 240 25.85 14.45 -13.35
CA LEU A 240 24.74 14.72 -12.42
C LEU A 240 25.02 14.17 -11.01
N LEU A 241 25.65 12.99 -10.91
CA LEU A 241 26.06 12.39 -9.64
C LEU A 241 27.06 13.27 -8.85
N ALA A 242 27.88 14.08 -9.53
CA ALA A 242 28.79 15.00 -8.85
C ALA A 242 28.05 16.09 -8.04
N GLY A 243 26.84 16.46 -8.45
CA GLY A 243 25.98 17.40 -7.72
C GLY A 243 24.90 16.75 -6.85
N TYR A 244 24.38 15.59 -7.28
CA TYR A 244 23.21 14.93 -6.70
C TYR A 244 23.51 13.55 -6.09
N SER A 245 24.76 13.30 -5.66
CA SER A 245 25.16 12.03 -5.03
C SER A 245 24.32 11.63 -3.81
N SER A 246 23.74 12.60 -3.10
CA SER A 246 22.83 12.34 -1.96
C SER A 246 21.41 11.91 -2.36
N ASN A 247 21.06 12.01 -3.65
CA ASN A 247 19.72 11.80 -4.19
C ASN A 247 19.68 10.59 -5.12
N VAL A 248 20.39 9.54 -4.72
CA VAL A 248 20.37 8.24 -5.38
C VAL A 248 19.45 7.31 -4.60
N PHE A 249 18.61 6.59 -5.32
CA PHE A 249 17.60 5.70 -4.76
C PHE A 249 17.73 4.31 -5.35
N ALA A 250 17.67 3.30 -4.48
CA ALA A 250 17.64 1.90 -4.85
C ALA A 250 16.21 1.37 -4.85
N SER A 251 15.88 0.54 -5.83
CA SER A 251 14.65 -0.24 -5.80
C SER A 251 14.64 -1.16 -4.58
N MET A 252 13.58 -1.09 -3.80
CA MET A 252 13.39 -1.98 -2.65
C MET A 252 13.15 -3.43 -3.09
N LYS A 253 12.69 -3.65 -4.33
CA LYS A 253 12.55 -4.99 -4.91
C LYS A 253 13.90 -5.73 -4.92
N GLU A 254 14.96 -5.08 -5.39
CA GLU A 254 16.31 -5.63 -5.44
C GLU A 254 16.83 -5.98 -4.03
N LEU A 255 16.41 -5.20 -3.04
CA LEU A 255 16.76 -5.43 -1.64
C LEU A 255 15.85 -6.47 -0.95
N GLN A 256 15.04 -7.22 -1.71
CA GLN A 256 14.07 -8.22 -1.23
C GLN A 256 13.02 -7.62 -0.28
N ASP A 257 12.48 -6.47 -0.67
CA ASP A 257 11.42 -5.79 0.06
C ASP A 257 10.32 -5.34 -0.92
N ARG A 258 9.48 -4.40 -0.52
CA ARG A 258 8.29 -3.96 -1.27
C ARG A 258 8.59 -3.66 -2.75
N SER A 259 7.78 -4.26 -3.62
CA SER A 259 7.76 -3.97 -5.05
C SER A 259 7.32 -2.52 -5.29
N GLN A 260 7.92 -1.85 -6.28
CA GLN A 260 7.64 -0.46 -6.70
C GLN A 260 8.07 0.67 -5.76
N LEU A 261 8.61 0.37 -4.57
CA LEU A 261 9.17 1.38 -3.67
C LEU A 261 10.67 1.56 -3.86
N TYR A 262 11.13 2.74 -3.51
CA TYR A 262 12.53 3.15 -3.54
C TYR A 262 12.99 3.55 -2.15
N ILE A 263 14.25 3.30 -1.86
CA ILE A 263 14.91 3.77 -0.64
C ILE A 263 16.12 4.60 -0.99
N ARG A 264 16.28 5.75 -0.33
CA ARG A 264 17.48 6.58 -0.49
C ARG A 264 18.72 5.77 -0.10
N TYR A 265 19.69 5.70 -0.99
CA TYR A 265 20.83 4.80 -0.86
C TYR A 265 22.09 5.56 -0.44
N ASN A 266 22.14 5.99 0.83
CA ASN A 266 23.25 6.75 1.40
C ASN A 266 23.54 6.32 2.87
N ASN A 267 24.46 7.02 3.55
CA ASN A 267 24.81 6.80 4.96
C ASN A 267 23.83 7.42 5.97
N SER A 268 22.75 8.06 5.51
CA SER A 268 21.82 8.72 6.42
C SER A 268 21.09 7.69 7.28
N ALA A 269 20.87 8.03 8.55
CA ALA A 269 19.93 7.30 9.40
C ALA A 269 18.49 7.47 8.87
N ASP A 270 18.21 8.58 8.19
CA ASP A 270 16.92 8.88 7.58
C ASP A 270 16.76 8.06 6.30
N LYS A 271 15.93 7.02 6.38
CA LYS A 271 15.53 6.20 5.24
C LYS A 271 14.32 6.84 4.59
N ASP A 272 14.54 7.73 3.62
CA ASP A 272 13.45 8.18 2.76
C ASP A 272 12.98 7.00 1.90
N ILE A 273 11.77 6.53 2.20
CA ILE A 273 11.02 5.63 1.33
C ILE A 273 10.27 6.50 0.33
N ALA A 274 10.31 6.12 -0.94
CA ALA A 274 9.80 6.95 -2.01
C ALA A 274 9.18 6.13 -3.14
N GLU A 275 8.38 6.82 -3.96
CA GLU A 275 7.78 6.30 -5.18
C GLU A 275 8.17 7.21 -6.36
N LEU A 276 8.26 6.62 -7.55
CA LEU A 276 8.43 7.42 -8.77
C LEU A 276 7.15 8.23 -9.01
N ASP A 277 7.31 9.49 -9.39
CA ASP A 277 6.17 10.25 -9.87
C ASP A 277 5.57 9.57 -11.11
N SER A 278 4.28 9.29 -11.08
CA SER A 278 3.45 8.80 -12.20
C SER A 278 3.67 9.53 -13.53
N GLN A 279 4.13 10.79 -13.51
CA GLN A 279 4.41 11.58 -14.70
C GLN A 279 5.80 11.35 -15.30
N SER A 280 6.71 10.69 -14.55
CA SER A 280 8.05 10.33 -15.04
C SER A 280 7.95 9.34 -16.20
N VAL A 281 8.89 9.41 -17.14
CA VAL A 281 8.98 8.42 -18.23
C VAL A 281 9.45 7.05 -17.72
N LEU A 282 10.03 7.00 -16.51
CA LEU A 282 10.46 5.78 -15.84
C LEU A 282 9.37 5.17 -14.95
N ALA A 283 8.21 5.82 -14.81
CA ALA A 283 7.07 5.22 -14.12
C ALA A 283 6.57 4.01 -14.93
N ARG A 284 6.71 2.82 -14.36
CA ARG A 284 6.31 1.55 -14.97
C ARG A 284 4.98 1.07 -14.36
N ALA A 285 4.22 0.29 -15.14
CA ALA A 285 3.06 -0.41 -14.59
C ALA A 285 3.50 -1.36 -13.46
N THR A 286 2.61 -1.64 -12.50
CA THR A 286 2.90 -2.52 -11.35
C THR A 286 3.34 -3.93 -11.76
N THR A 287 2.95 -4.38 -12.95
CA THR A 287 3.33 -5.68 -13.54
C THR A 287 4.74 -5.71 -14.14
N LYS A 288 5.42 -4.56 -14.27
CA LYS A 288 6.78 -4.46 -14.79
C LYS A 288 7.75 -4.11 -13.69
N ASP A 289 8.96 -4.63 -13.82
CA ASP A 289 10.02 -4.39 -12.85
C ASP A 289 10.43 -2.91 -12.85
N PRO A 290 10.52 -2.26 -11.68
CA PRO A 290 10.98 -0.89 -11.57
C PRO A 290 12.49 -0.80 -11.87
N PRO A 291 13.01 0.35 -12.37
CA PRO A 291 14.45 0.57 -12.49
C PRO A 291 15.18 0.27 -11.17
N SER A 292 16.26 -0.52 -11.22
CA SER A 292 16.95 -0.98 -10.01
C SER A 292 17.62 0.15 -9.22
N PHE A 293 18.13 1.17 -9.91
CA PHE A 293 18.86 2.29 -9.31
C PHE A 293 18.56 3.57 -10.07
N VAL A 294 18.20 4.64 -9.37
CA VAL A 294 17.80 5.90 -9.98
C VAL A 294 18.47 7.10 -9.33
N LEU A 295 18.79 8.09 -10.17
CA LEU A 295 19.22 9.41 -9.77
C LEU A 295 18.06 10.38 -9.84
N VAL A 296 17.92 11.23 -8.83
CA VAL A 296 16.75 12.11 -8.68
C VAL A 296 17.20 13.55 -8.46
N ARG A 297 16.57 14.49 -9.17
CA ARG A 297 16.77 15.92 -8.91
C ARG A 297 16.00 16.36 -7.66
N ASP A 298 14.70 16.09 -7.66
CA ASP A 298 13.75 16.64 -6.70
C ASP A 298 13.03 15.53 -5.93
N ILE A 299 12.95 15.73 -4.62
CA ILE A 299 12.27 14.84 -3.68
C ILE A 299 11.13 15.66 -3.09
N ARG A 300 9.89 15.31 -3.43
CA ARG A 300 8.70 16.06 -3.00
C ARG A 300 7.97 15.25 -1.95
N TYR A 301 7.80 15.82 -0.76
CA TYR A 301 6.90 15.26 0.24
C TYR A 301 5.51 15.79 -0.07
N SER A 302 4.61 14.90 -0.49
CA SER A 302 3.23 15.25 -0.81
C SER A 302 2.45 15.49 0.48
N THR A 303 2.61 16.67 1.06
CA THR A 303 2.00 17.10 2.35
C THR A 303 2.31 16.14 3.50
N SER A 304 1.88 16.48 4.72
CA SER A 304 2.13 15.75 5.97
C SER A 304 1.62 14.30 6.04
N VAL A 305 1.12 13.73 4.93
CA VAL A 305 0.31 12.51 4.94
C VAL A 305 0.80 11.39 4.02
N ARG A 306 1.62 11.70 3.02
CA ARG A 306 2.44 10.63 2.43
C ARG A 306 3.66 10.45 3.33
N SER A 307 3.70 9.31 4.04
CA SER A 307 4.93 8.83 4.68
C SER A 307 6.07 8.61 3.66
N LYS A 308 5.74 8.61 2.36
CA LYS A 308 6.64 8.38 1.24
C LYS A 308 6.88 9.64 0.42
N ALA A 309 8.13 9.85 0.01
CA ALA A 309 8.50 10.91 -0.89
C ALA A 309 8.15 10.58 -2.36
N LEU A 310 7.91 11.60 -3.18
CA LEU A 310 7.78 11.49 -4.62
C LEU A 310 9.07 11.89 -5.31
N LEU A 311 9.63 10.98 -6.11
CA LEU A 311 10.85 11.19 -6.88
C LEU A 311 10.50 11.84 -8.22
N SER A 312 11.13 12.98 -8.49
CA SER A 312 10.81 13.85 -9.62
C SER A 312 12.05 14.22 -10.40
N PHE A 313 11.93 14.18 -11.74
CA PHE A 313 13.06 14.28 -12.68
C PHE A 313 14.09 13.19 -12.40
N VAL A 314 13.78 12.01 -12.91
CA VAL A 314 14.46 10.76 -12.58
C VAL A 314 15.25 10.26 -13.79
N GLY A 315 16.44 9.73 -13.56
CA GLY A 315 17.25 9.02 -14.56
C GLY A 315 17.66 7.65 -14.04
N GLU A 316 17.56 6.63 -14.88
CA GLU A 316 18.02 5.28 -14.55
C GLU A 316 19.56 5.27 -14.61
N ILE A 317 20.22 4.79 -13.56
CA ILE A 317 21.68 4.77 -13.49
C ILE A 317 22.17 3.36 -13.18
N LYS A 318 23.39 3.05 -13.60
CA LYS A 318 24.02 1.78 -13.24
C LYS A 318 24.77 1.88 -11.91
N PRO A 319 24.78 0.83 -11.08
CA PRO A 319 25.53 0.82 -9.82
C PRO A 319 27.00 1.20 -10.04
N GLU A 320 27.65 0.72 -11.09
CA GLU A 320 29.07 0.97 -11.36
C GLU A 320 29.42 2.45 -11.56
N TRP A 321 28.44 3.34 -11.72
CA TRP A 321 28.67 4.78 -11.88
C TRP A 321 28.75 5.52 -10.55
N VAL A 322 28.41 4.86 -9.43
CA VAL A 322 28.19 5.50 -8.14
C VAL A 322 29.34 5.22 -7.17
N GLU A 323 30.25 6.19 -7.08
CA GLU A 323 31.54 6.03 -6.41
C GLU A 323 31.65 6.60 -4.99
N TYR A 324 30.62 7.29 -4.48
CA TYR A 324 30.70 7.84 -3.13
C TYR A 324 30.69 6.72 -2.07
N GLY A 325 31.50 6.90 -1.02
CA GLY A 325 31.65 5.90 0.03
C GLY A 325 30.43 5.79 0.93
N ILE A 326 29.95 4.57 1.15
CA ILE A 326 28.92 4.25 2.13
C ILE A 326 29.28 3.05 2.99
N THR A 327 28.61 2.93 4.14
CA THR A 327 28.62 1.76 5.01
C THR A 327 27.19 1.28 5.24
N ARG A 328 26.96 -0.01 4.99
CA ARG A 328 25.65 -0.67 5.13
C ARG A 328 25.75 -1.85 6.08
N GLN A 329 24.69 -2.06 6.84
CA GLN A 329 24.56 -3.20 7.75
C GLN A 329 23.38 -4.07 7.31
N LEU A 330 23.68 -5.29 6.90
CA LEU A 330 22.71 -6.33 6.58
C LEU A 330 22.50 -7.20 7.82
N LYS A 331 21.31 -7.12 8.44
CA LYS A 331 20.95 -7.97 9.58
C LYS A 331 20.74 -9.42 9.14
N LEU A 332 21.21 -10.36 9.96
CA LEU A 332 21.21 -11.80 9.72
C LEU A 332 20.54 -12.55 10.88
N THR A 333 19.88 -13.66 10.58
CA THR A 333 19.57 -14.70 11.57
C THR A 333 20.77 -15.61 11.79
N SER A 334 20.72 -16.47 12.82
CA SER A 334 21.79 -17.44 13.06
C SER A 334 21.90 -18.47 11.94
N GLU A 335 20.78 -18.85 11.32
CA GLU A 335 20.72 -19.73 10.16
C GLU A 335 21.31 -19.06 8.92
N GLU A 336 21.01 -17.79 8.68
CA GLU A 336 21.57 -17.00 7.57
C GLU A 336 23.09 -16.82 7.73
N GLU A 337 23.55 -16.52 8.94
CA GLU A 337 24.98 -16.44 9.27
C GLU A 337 25.69 -17.77 9.03
N ASN A 338 25.13 -18.87 9.54
CA ASN A 338 25.68 -20.21 9.33
C ASN A 338 25.78 -20.55 7.85
N ARG A 339 24.77 -20.22 7.04
CA ARG A 339 24.79 -20.45 5.60
C ARG A 339 25.86 -19.63 4.88
N LEU A 340 25.99 -18.35 5.24
CA LEU A 340 27.02 -17.48 4.67
C LEU A 340 28.42 -18.06 4.91
N ASN A 341 28.63 -18.70 6.06
CA ASN A 341 29.88 -19.37 6.44
C ASN A 341 30.04 -20.76 5.81
N SER A 342 29.05 -21.65 5.96
CA SER A 342 29.13 -23.07 5.59
C SER A 342 29.27 -23.30 4.08
N ASN A 343 28.62 -22.44 3.29
CA ASN A 343 28.56 -22.60 1.84
C ASN A 343 29.61 -21.74 1.12
N ASN A 344 30.58 -21.18 1.85
CA ASN A 344 31.57 -20.23 1.36
C ASN A 344 30.95 -19.03 0.60
N ILE A 345 29.66 -18.73 0.79
CA ILE A 345 28.97 -17.64 0.07
C ILE A 345 29.63 -16.30 0.40
N PHE A 346 29.92 -16.06 1.68
CA PHE A 346 30.57 -14.83 2.10
C PHE A 346 32.01 -14.74 1.58
N GLN A 347 32.76 -15.85 1.59
CA GLN A 347 34.13 -15.88 1.06
C GLN A 347 34.16 -15.68 -0.46
N ASN A 348 33.21 -16.25 -1.20
CA ASN A 348 33.06 -16.04 -2.64
C ASN A 348 32.71 -14.58 -2.95
N ALA A 349 31.80 -13.98 -2.17
CA ALA A 349 31.48 -12.57 -2.28
C ALA A 349 32.70 -11.69 -1.94
N LEU A 350 33.44 -12.03 -0.89
CA LEU A 350 34.68 -11.34 -0.52
C LEU A 350 35.72 -11.44 -1.64
N ALA A 351 35.97 -12.62 -2.21
CA ALA A 351 36.88 -12.78 -3.34
C ALA A 351 36.45 -11.94 -4.56
N LYS A 352 35.14 -11.89 -4.84
CA LYS A 352 34.58 -11.13 -5.96
C LYS A 352 34.66 -9.61 -5.78
N PHE A 353 34.46 -9.09 -4.56
CA PHE A 353 34.28 -7.66 -4.33
C PHE A 353 35.38 -6.98 -3.47
N SER A 354 36.25 -7.74 -2.80
CA SER A 354 37.29 -7.23 -1.86
C SER A 354 38.23 -6.19 -2.44
N HIS A 355 38.46 -6.22 -3.76
CA HIS A 355 39.29 -5.23 -4.44
C HIS A 355 38.71 -3.80 -4.41
N ARG A 356 37.41 -3.63 -4.07
CA ARG A 356 36.74 -2.32 -4.02
C ARG A 356 35.99 -2.04 -2.73
N ILE A 357 35.63 -3.05 -1.94
CA ILE A 357 34.89 -2.87 -0.69
C ILE A 357 35.50 -3.68 0.45
N SER A 358 35.32 -3.17 1.67
CA SER A 358 35.53 -3.91 2.91
C SER A 358 34.24 -4.63 3.29
N MET A 359 34.33 -5.94 3.55
CA MET A 359 33.21 -6.75 4.02
C MET A 359 33.62 -7.43 5.33
N LEU A 360 32.78 -7.32 6.36
CA LEU A 360 33.02 -7.92 7.67
C LEU A 360 31.75 -8.62 8.17
N LEU A 361 31.88 -9.86 8.64
CA LEU A 361 30.84 -10.53 9.43
C LEU A 361 31.03 -10.15 10.89
N ASN A 362 30.02 -9.51 11.48
CA ASN A 362 29.97 -9.17 12.89
C ASN A 362 29.01 -10.14 13.60
N ASN A 363 29.58 -11.18 14.20
CA ASN A 363 28.84 -12.24 14.87
C ASN A 363 28.09 -11.71 16.10
N THR A 364 28.68 -10.75 16.83
CA THR A 364 28.06 -10.14 18.01
C THR A 364 26.81 -9.33 17.64
N ALA A 365 26.86 -8.60 16.53
CA ALA A 365 25.74 -7.80 16.03
C ALA A 365 24.80 -8.56 15.08
N LYS A 366 25.08 -9.86 14.83
CA LYS A 366 24.43 -10.71 13.83
C LYS A 366 24.19 -9.97 12.51
N ALA A 367 25.28 -9.46 11.93
CA ALA A 367 25.19 -8.64 10.73
C ALA A 367 26.42 -8.71 9.83
N ALA A 368 26.21 -8.59 8.52
CA ALA A 368 27.26 -8.32 7.56
C ALA A 368 27.39 -6.80 7.33
N ILE A 369 28.60 -6.26 7.52
CA ILE A 369 28.95 -4.86 7.32
C ILE A 369 29.66 -4.73 5.98
N LEU A 370 29.15 -3.86 5.11
CA LEU A 370 29.66 -3.61 3.76
C LEU A 370 30.06 -2.14 3.66
N SER A 371 31.33 -1.85 3.36
CA SER A 371 31.85 -0.47 3.26
C SER A 371 32.66 -0.24 1.99
N GLY A 372 32.37 0.84 1.26
CA GLY A 372 33.09 1.23 0.04
C GLY A 372 32.20 2.01 -0.93
N PRO A 373 32.51 2.05 -2.23
CA PRO A 373 31.70 2.74 -3.24
C PRO A 373 30.24 2.25 -3.23
N ALA A 374 29.28 3.18 -3.20
CA ALA A 374 27.87 2.87 -3.04
C ALA A 374 27.33 1.88 -4.07
N GLY A 375 27.74 2.03 -5.33
CA GLY A 375 27.43 1.08 -6.40
C GLY A 375 27.85 -0.35 -6.07
N THR A 376 29.12 -0.53 -5.73
CA THR A 376 29.68 -1.85 -5.40
C THR A 376 29.09 -2.41 -4.11
N VAL A 377 28.81 -1.57 -3.11
CA VAL A 377 28.12 -1.98 -1.88
C VAL A 377 26.69 -2.45 -2.18
N PHE A 378 25.96 -1.78 -3.07
CA PHE A 378 24.64 -2.22 -3.52
C PHE A 378 24.71 -3.58 -4.22
N THR A 379 25.61 -3.74 -5.19
CA THR A 379 25.75 -5.00 -5.94
C THR A 379 26.19 -6.15 -5.03
N SER A 380 27.04 -5.91 -4.03
CA SER A 380 27.44 -6.94 -3.07
C SER A 380 26.32 -7.27 -2.07
N GLU A 381 25.55 -6.28 -1.60
CA GLU A 381 24.36 -6.50 -0.76
C GLU A 381 23.32 -7.36 -1.51
N LEU A 382 23.04 -7.01 -2.76
CA LEU A 382 22.14 -7.76 -3.65
C LEU A 382 22.62 -9.21 -3.82
N HIS A 383 23.91 -9.40 -4.10
CA HIS A 383 24.51 -10.72 -4.27
C HIS A 383 24.35 -11.57 -3.00
N LEU A 384 24.66 -11.03 -1.81
CA LEU A 384 24.48 -11.75 -0.56
C LEU A 384 23.01 -12.12 -0.32
N ARG A 385 22.09 -11.16 -0.50
CA ARG A 385 20.65 -11.36 -0.33
C ARG A 385 20.11 -12.47 -1.22
N GLN A 386 20.47 -12.47 -2.51
CA GLN A 386 20.03 -13.49 -3.46
C GLN A 386 20.55 -14.89 -3.10
N ASN A 387 21.81 -15.01 -2.66
CA ASN A 387 22.39 -16.30 -2.27
C ASN A 387 21.89 -16.83 -0.91
N MET A 388 21.23 -15.98 -0.11
CA MET A 388 20.55 -16.37 1.12
C MET A 388 19.10 -16.80 0.92
N VAL A 389 18.54 -16.67 -0.30
CA VAL A 389 17.23 -17.23 -0.59
C VAL A 389 17.35 -18.74 -0.72
N GLU A 390 16.45 -19.44 -0.04
CA GLU A 390 16.34 -20.88 -0.11
C GLU A 390 14.90 -21.28 -0.34
N GLU A 391 14.76 -22.53 -0.78
CA GLU A 391 13.48 -23.22 -0.80
C GLU A 391 13.28 -23.99 0.52
N PHE A 392 12.36 -23.52 1.34
CA PHE A 392 11.95 -24.18 2.57
C PHE A 392 10.68 -24.98 2.35
N HIS A 393 10.56 -26.11 3.03
CA HIS A 393 9.41 -26.99 2.95
C HIS A 393 8.84 -27.28 4.33
N PHE A 394 7.52 -27.23 4.46
CA PHE A 394 6.80 -27.76 5.62
C PHE A 394 5.40 -28.19 5.23
N GLN A 395 4.82 -29.11 5.99
CA GLN A 395 3.50 -29.65 5.73
C GLN A 395 2.47 -29.09 6.74
N LEU A 396 1.23 -28.88 6.29
CA LEU A 396 0.11 -28.66 7.19
C LEU A 396 -0.31 -29.99 7.82
N GLU A 397 0.02 -30.15 9.09
CA GLU A 397 -0.16 -31.42 9.82
C GLU A 397 -1.02 -31.24 11.08
N ASN A 398 -1.77 -32.28 11.41
CA ASN A 398 -2.48 -32.36 12.68
C ASN A 398 -1.56 -32.93 13.76
N LYS A 399 -1.02 -32.03 14.59
CA LYS A 399 -0.12 -32.38 15.71
C LYS A 399 -0.85 -32.61 17.03
N ASN A 400 -2.18 -32.57 17.04
CA ASN A 400 -2.97 -32.79 18.26
C ASN A 400 -2.98 -34.27 18.65
N THR A 401 -3.22 -34.52 19.94
CA THR A 401 -3.35 -35.89 20.46
C THR A 401 -4.54 -36.61 19.78
N PRO A 402 -4.35 -37.81 19.23
CA PRO A 402 -5.44 -38.59 18.64
C PRO A 402 -6.61 -38.74 19.61
N LYS A 403 -7.84 -38.63 19.09
CA LYS A 403 -9.14 -38.71 19.83
C LYS A 403 -9.58 -37.45 20.60
N SER A 404 -8.84 -36.35 20.58
CA SER A 404 -9.38 -35.07 21.09
C SER A 404 -10.39 -34.46 20.11
N THR A 405 -11.27 -33.60 20.61
CA THR A 405 -12.20 -32.81 19.76
C THR A 405 -11.42 -31.96 18.76
N GLN A 406 -10.32 -31.35 19.19
CA GLN A 406 -9.43 -30.54 18.36
C GLN A 406 -8.75 -31.38 17.27
N TYR A 407 -8.33 -32.61 17.56
CA TYR A 407 -7.79 -33.52 16.56
C TYR A 407 -8.83 -33.84 15.49
N THR A 408 -10.05 -34.19 15.90
CA THR A 408 -11.13 -34.56 14.97
C THR A 408 -11.54 -33.36 14.10
N ASN A 409 -11.66 -32.18 14.71
CA ASN A 409 -11.94 -30.93 14.01
C ASN A 409 -10.84 -30.61 13.00
N LEU A 410 -9.58 -30.57 13.44
CA LEU A 410 -8.45 -30.21 12.58
C LEU A 410 -8.30 -31.21 11.43
N ALA A 411 -8.44 -32.52 11.66
CA ALA A 411 -8.36 -33.53 10.61
C ALA A 411 -9.42 -33.32 9.52
N ARG A 412 -10.69 -33.14 9.91
CA ARG A 412 -11.79 -32.87 8.96
C ARG A 412 -11.61 -31.54 8.24
N ASN A 413 -11.20 -30.51 8.96
CA ASN A 413 -11.06 -29.17 8.40
C ASN A 413 -9.86 -29.10 7.44
N LEU A 414 -8.74 -29.76 7.73
CA LEU A 414 -7.61 -29.87 6.80
C LEU A 414 -8.02 -30.57 5.50
N GLU A 415 -8.80 -31.65 5.55
CA GLU A 415 -9.32 -32.30 4.34
C GLU A 415 -10.14 -31.33 3.47
N SER A 416 -10.86 -30.41 4.09
CA SER A 416 -11.64 -29.38 3.38
C SER A 416 -10.74 -28.28 2.82
N VAL A 417 -9.72 -27.82 3.58
CA VAL A 417 -8.72 -26.84 3.11
C VAL A 417 -8.00 -27.36 1.86
N MET A 418 -7.69 -28.66 1.83
CA MET A 418 -7.02 -29.30 0.70
C MET A 418 -7.81 -29.24 -0.61
N LYS A 419 -9.12 -29.04 -0.55
CA LYS A 419 -9.99 -28.87 -1.72
C LYS A 419 -10.08 -27.41 -2.17
N MET A 420 -9.56 -26.47 -1.38
CA MET A 420 -9.66 -25.02 -1.60
C MET A 420 -8.29 -24.31 -1.48
N PRO A 421 -7.23 -24.73 -2.20
CA PRO A 421 -5.90 -24.10 -2.05
C PRO A 421 -5.88 -22.60 -2.41
N GLN A 422 -6.84 -22.13 -3.21
CA GLN A 422 -6.90 -20.75 -3.69
C GLN A 422 -7.14 -19.71 -2.59
N ILE A 423 -7.61 -20.14 -1.42
CA ILE A 423 -7.85 -19.29 -0.24
C ILE A 423 -6.59 -18.58 0.26
N PHE A 424 -5.42 -19.14 -0.05
CA PHE A 424 -4.12 -18.60 0.34
C PHE A 424 -3.58 -17.58 -0.66
N ARG A 425 -4.21 -17.40 -1.84
CA ARG A 425 -3.76 -16.44 -2.87
C ARG A 425 -3.53 -15.01 -2.34
N PRO A 426 -4.44 -14.43 -1.54
CA PRO A 426 -4.23 -13.07 -1.00
C PRO A 426 -2.96 -12.97 -0.15
N MET A 427 -2.72 -13.98 0.70
CA MET A 427 -1.51 -14.09 1.51
C MET A 427 -0.26 -14.27 0.62
N GLN A 428 -0.33 -15.11 -0.42
CA GLN A 428 0.76 -15.29 -1.38
C GLN A 428 1.12 -13.97 -2.08
N TRP A 429 0.12 -13.27 -2.63
CA TRP A 429 0.32 -11.96 -3.28
C TRP A 429 0.91 -10.94 -2.33
N ARG A 430 0.44 -10.90 -1.09
CA ARG A 430 0.97 -10.00 -0.06
C ARG A 430 2.45 -10.27 0.22
N TRP A 431 2.82 -11.52 0.49
CA TRP A 431 4.22 -11.89 0.78
C TRP A 431 5.13 -11.64 -0.42
N GLN A 432 4.65 -11.91 -1.63
CA GLN A 432 5.38 -11.65 -2.87
C GLN A 432 5.59 -10.13 -3.08
N ASN A 433 4.53 -9.33 -2.96
CA ASN A 433 4.61 -7.89 -3.21
C ASN A 433 5.35 -7.13 -2.11
N GLN A 434 5.28 -7.59 -0.86
CA GLN A 434 5.87 -6.88 0.28
C GLN A 434 7.29 -7.32 0.62
N LYS A 435 7.66 -8.57 0.38
CA LYS A 435 8.94 -9.15 0.81
C LYS A 435 9.63 -10.00 -0.25
N GLN A 436 9.12 -10.01 -1.49
CA GLN A 436 9.63 -10.87 -2.57
C GLN A 436 9.63 -12.37 -2.19
N VAL A 437 8.74 -12.78 -1.26
CA VAL A 437 8.63 -14.16 -0.81
C VAL A 437 7.62 -14.89 -1.67
N ILE A 438 8.03 -16.01 -2.26
CA ILE A 438 7.16 -16.84 -3.10
C ILE A 438 6.70 -18.03 -2.26
N ILE A 439 5.38 -18.17 -2.11
CA ILE A 439 4.75 -19.27 -1.36
C ILE A 439 3.94 -20.11 -2.34
N THR A 440 4.23 -21.40 -2.40
CA THR A 440 3.47 -22.39 -3.18
C THR A 440 2.75 -23.32 -2.21
N VAL A 441 1.46 -23.56 -2.46
CA VAL A 441 0.61 -24.45 -1.66
C VAL A 441 0.19 -25.61 -2.56
N ASN A 442 0.68 -26.81 -2.27
CA ASN A 442 0.43 -28.02 -3.03
C ASN A 442 -0.42 -28.99 -2.21
N CYS A 443 -1.69 -29.11 -2.54
CA CYS A 443 -2.60 -30.06 -1.89
C CYS A 443 -2.77 -31.31 -2.74
N ASN A 444 -2.55 -32.49 -2.15
CA ASN A 444 -2.77 -33.77 -2.80
C ASN A 444 -3.85 -34.58 -2.06
N THR A 445 -5.04 -34.64 -2.66
CA THR A 445 -6.21 -35.32 -2.08
C THR A 445 -6.01 -36.83 -1.93
N SER A 446 -5.19 -37.46 -2.76
CA SER A 446 -4.92 -38.91 -2.71
C SER A 446 -4.05 -39.29 -1.51
N THR A 447 -3.03 -38.48 -1.19
CA THR A 447 -2.11 -38.70 -0.06
C THR A 447 -2.57 -38.01 1.23
N LYS A 448 -3.62 -37.18 1.16
CA LYS A 448 -4.10 -36.32 2.26
C LYS A 448 -2.99 -35.41 2.83
N THR A 449 -2.10 -34.94 1.96
CA THR A 449 -1.03 -34.00 2.30
C THR A 449 -1.26 -32.60 1.71
N CYS A 450 -0.84 -31.58 2.44
CA CYS A 450 -0.80 -30.20 1.97
C CYS A 450 0.59 -29.64 2.26
N ASP A 451 1.42 -29.62 1.22
CA ASP A 451 2.81 -29.25 1.28
C ASP A 451 2.96 -27.77 0.94
N ILE A 452 3.69 -27.05 1.78
CA ILE A 452 3.97 -25.63 1.63
C ILE A 452 5.44 -25.48 1.28
N THR A 453 5.70 -24.87 0.13
CA THR A 453 7.04 -24.50 -0.32
C THR A 453 7.18 -22.99 -0.21
N VAL A 454 8.23 -22.50 0.45
CA VAL A 454 8.50 -21.08 0.64
C VAL A 454 9.90 -20.75 0.13
N ASN A 455 9.96 -19.96 -0.94
CA ASN A 455 11.19 -19.41 -1.48
C ASN A 455 11.45 -18.05 -0.85
N ALA A 456 12.34 -17.99 0.14
CA ALA A 456 12.60 -16.82 0.96
C ALA A 456 13.98 -16.86 1.61
N ARG A 457 14.35 -15.75 2.26
CA ARG A 457 15.36 -15.77 3.33
C ARG A 457 14.80 -16.45 4.58
N ASN A 458 15.67 -17.03 5.42
CA ASN A 458 15.24 -17.71 6.64
C ASN A 458 14.43 -16.79 7.57
N SER A 459 14.85 -15.54 7.73
CA SER A 459 14.11 -14.53 8.52
C SER A 459 12.64 -14.39 8.12
N GLU A 460 12.37 -14.29 6.81
CA GLU A 460 11.00 -14.15 6.31
C GLU A 460 10.26 -15.49 6.27
N TYR A 461 10.95 -16.60 6.02
CA TYR A 461 10.38 -17.95 6.15
C TYR A 461 9.80 -18.20 7.55
N GLN A 462 10.51 -17.80 8.61
CA GLN A 462 9.97 -17.95 9.99
C GLN A 462 8.68 -17.17 10.19
N ASN A 463 8.56 -15.98 9.59
CA ASN A 463 7.33 -15.18 9.66
C ASN A 463 6.18 -15.85 8.91
N VAL A 464 6.44 -16.38 7.70
CA VAL A 464 5.45 -17.14 6.92
C VAL A 464 5.00 -18.38 7.70
N LYS A 465 5.95 -19.15 8.24
CA LYS A 465 5.65 -20.35 9.02
C LYS A 465 4.81 -20.03 10.25
N LYS A 466 5.12 -18.96 10.97
CA LYS A 466 4.33 -18.49 12.11
C LYS A 466 2.89 -18.18 11.71
N GLU A 467 2.67 -17.57 10.55
CA GLU A 467 1.33 -17.28 10.04
C GLU A 467 0.52 -18.56 9.76
N PHE A 468 1.13 -19.56 9.12
CA PHE A 468 0.52 -20.88 8.94
C PHE A 468 0.29 -21.64 10.25
N ASP A 469 1.22 -21.58 11.21
CA ASP A 469 1.05 -22.16 12.54
C ASP A 469 -0.11 -21.49 13.30
N SER A 470 -0.28 -20.18 13.14
CA SER A 470 -1.40 -19.40 13.67
C SER A 470 -2.73 -19.85 13.04
N PHE A 471 -2.74 -20.03 11.71
CA PHE A 471 -3.88 -20.58 10.99
C PHE A 471 -4.26 -21.99 11.47
N LEU A 472 -3.29 -22.91 11.65
CA LEU A 472 -3.54 -24.26 12.15
C LEU A 472 -4.10 -24.26 13.58
N ARG A 473 -3.52 -23.44 14.47
CA ARG A 473 -4.00 -23.27 15.84
C ARG A 473 -5.45 -22.78 15.85
N TRP A 474 -5.80 -21.90 14.93
CA TRP A 474 -7.14 -21.36 14.83
C TRP A 474 -8.12 -22.39 14.17
N LEU A 475 -7.67 -23.17 13.19
CA LEU A 475 -8.45 -24.22 12.50
C LEU A 475 -8.87 -25.39 13.41
N GLN A 476 -8.08 -25.72 14.43
CA GLN A 476 -8.37 -26.84 15.34
C GLN A 476 -9.58 -26.59 16.26
N ASP A 477 -9.90 -25.32 16.51
CA ASP A 477 -11.01 -24.93 17.38
C ASP A 477 -12.34 -24.78 16.61
N CYS A 478 -12.31 -24.98 15.29
CA CYS A 478 -13.46 -24.75 14.41
C CYS A 478 -14.28 -26.01 14.18
N ALA A 479 -15.62 -25.88 14.24
CA ALA A 479 -16.51 -27.02 14.11
C ALA A 479 -16.69 -27.47 12.65
N VAL A 480 -16.63 -26.58 11.68
CA VAL A 480 -16.72 -26.83 10.23
C VAL A 480 -16.02 -25.68 9.52
N ILE A 481 -15.52 -25.92 8.31
CA ILE A 481 -15.11 -24.85 7.42
C ILE A 481 -15.98 -24.83 6.17
N ARG A 482 -16.17 -23.64 5.61
CA ARG A 482 -16.90 -23.37 4.37
C ARG A 482 -16.16 -22.35 3.53
N HIS A 483 -16.41 -22.35 2.23
CA HIS A 483 -15.88 -21.31 1.36
C HIS A 483 -16.31 -19.90 1.84
N PRO A 484 -15.51 -18.83 1.70
CA PRO A 484 -15.86 -17.49 2.22
C PRO A 484 -17.12 -16.91 1.56
N ASN A 485 -17.48 -17.43 0.37
CA ASN A 485 -18.69 -17.05 -0.37
C ASN A 485 -19.87 -18.03 -0.16
N SER A 486 -19.81 -18.92 0.83
CA SER A 486 -20.85 -19.93 1.10
C SER A 486 -22.11 -19.42 1.79
N GLY A 487 -22.15 -18.12 2.11
CA GLY A 487 -23.30 -17.45 2.68
C GLY A 487 -24.50 -17.36 1.72
N VAL A 488 -25.55 -16.68 2.16
CA VAL A 488 -26.70 -16.36 1.30
C VAL A 488 -26.39 -15.06 0.58
N SER A 489 -26.49 -15.11 -0.76
CA SER A 489 -26.30 -13.94 -1.62
C SER A 489 -27.24 -12.81 -1.22
N PRO A 490 -26.84 -11.54 -1.44
CA PRO A 490 -27.70 -10.40 -1.16
C PRO A 490 -29.08 -10.56 -1.80
N ARG A 491 -30.13 -10.34 -1.01
CA ARG A 491 -31.51 -10.35 -1.50
C ARG A 491 -32.26 -9.10 -1.06
N VAL A 492 -33.19 -8.66 -1.90
CA VAL A 492 -34.16 -7.61 -1.54
C VAL A 492 -35.15 -8.13 -0.50
N PHE A 493 -35.71 -7.21 0.28
CA PHE A 493 -36.83 -7.51 1.17
C PHE A 493 -38.06 -7.98 0.38
N ARG A 494 -38.86 -8.85 0.99
CA ARG A 494 -40.15 -9.25 0.42
C ARG A 494 -41.02 -8.02 0.10
N PRO A 495 -41.72 -7.99 -1.06
CA PRO A 495 -42.50 -6.83 -1.50
C PRO A 495 -43.50 -6.30 -0.45
N GLN A 496 -44.06 -7.20 0.37
CA GLN A 496 -45.05 -6.88 1.40
C GLN A 496 -44.50 -6.02 2.55
N VAL A 497 -43.19 -6.05 2.79
CA VAL A 497 -42.54 -5.33 3.91
C VAL A 497 -41.52 -4.30 3.46
N ARG A 498 -41.15 -4.28 2.18
CA ARG A 498 -40.13 -3.38 1.61
C ARG A 498 -40.37 -1.90 1.94
N SER A 499 -41.60 -1.43 1.88
CA SER A 499 -41.94 -0.03 2.21
C SER A 499 -41.60 0.37 3.64
N LYS A 500 -41.46 -0.59 4.58
CA LYS A 500 -41.10 -0.36 5.97
C LYS A 500 -39.59 -0.23 6.21
N TYR A 501 -38.77 -0.53 5.20
CA TYR A 501 -37.32 -0.64 5.30
C TYR A 501 -36.59 0.22 4.27
N LEU A 502 -37.25 1.23 3.68
CA LEU A 502 -36.63 2.14 2.72
C LEU A 502 -35.43 2.89 3.30
N ASP A 503 -35.47 3.23 4.59
CA ASP A 503 -34.37 3.88 5.30
C ASP A 503 -33.13 2.97 5.43
N ILE A 504 -33.35 1.66 5.51
CA ILE A 504 -32.27 0.66 5.52
C ILE A 504 -31.67 0.56 4.12
N GLU A 505 -32.50 0.49 3.07
CA GLU A 505 -32.03 0.47 1.67
C GLU A 505 -31.19 1.71 1.33
N GLU A 506 -31.57 2.89 1.82
CA GLU A 506 -30.79 4.12 1.64
C GLU A 506 -29.39 4.00 2.27
N ARG A 507 -29.29 3.52 3.51
CA ARG A 507 -27.99 3.29 4.18
C ARG A 507 -27.16 2.18 3.54
N ILE A 508 -27.80 1.16 2.94
CA ILE A 508 -27.10 0.16 2.13
C ILE A 508 -26.47 0.83 0.91
N ALA A 509 -27.25 1.62 0.16
CA ALA A 509 -26.78 2.32 -1.03
C ALA A 509 -25.61 3.29 -0.73
N HIS A 510 -25.61 3.94 0.44
CA HIS A 510 -24.47 4.76 0.87
C HIS A 510 -23.14 3.97 0.89
N ILE A 511 -23.17 2.68 1.16
CA ILE A 511 -21.96 1.85 1.26
C ILE A 511 -21.67 1.09 -0.04
N THR A 512 -22.70 0.65 -0.75
CA THR A 512 -22.55 -0.33 -1.83
C THR A 512 -22.68 0.25 -3.24
N ASP A 513 -23.21 1.47 -3.42
CA ASP A 513 -23.35 2.07 -4.75
C ASP A 513 -22.01 2.57 -5.29
N SER A 514 -21.42 1.85 -6.24
CA SER A 514 -20.13 2.25 -6.83
C SER A 514 -20.20 3.51 -7.70
N LYS A 515 -21.41 4.03 -7.99
CA LYS A 515 -21.63 5.24 -8.79
C LYS A 515 -21.62 6.52 -7.96
N ARG A 516 -21.49 6.45 -6.63
CA ARG A 516 -21.37 7.63 -5.77
C ARG A 516 -20.23 8.55 -6.24
N THR A 517 -20.52 9.84 -6.30
CA THR A 517 -19.56 10.84 -6.76
C THR A 517 -18.59 11.24 -5.64
N PRO A 518 -17.42 11.82 -5.98
CA PRO A 518 -16.53 12.40 -4.98
C PRO A 518 -17.21 13.45 -4.08
N ILE A 519 -18.25 14.14 -4.57
CA ILE A 519 -19.01 15.13 -3.81
C ILE A 519 -19.86 14.44 -2.74
N ASP A 520 -20.52 13.32 -3.07
CA ASP A 520 -21.34 12.56 -2.13
C ASP A 520 -20.49 12.03 -0.97
N LEU A 521 -19.29 11.54 -1.28
CA LEU A 521 -18.33 11.04 -0.30
C LEU A 521 -17.75 12.18 0.55
N TYR A 522 -17.44 13.31 -0.08
CA TYR A 522 -16.98 14.51 0.64
C TYR A 522 -18.02 15.00 1.64
N ASN A 523 -19.30 15.02 1.27
CA ASN A 523 -20.38 15.44 2.18
C ASN A 523 -20.50 14.52 3.40
N GLY A 524 -20.34 13.20 3.22
CA GLY A 524 -20.33 12.24 4.32
C GLY A 524 -19.09 12.35 5.22
N ALA A 525 -17.94 12.74 4.66
CA ALA A 525 -16.70 12.86 5.41
C ALA A 525 -16.48 14.22 6.08
N LYS A 526 -16.85 15.31 5.41
CA LYS A 526 -16.52 16.70 5.76
C LYS A 526 -17.69 17.68 5.67
N GLY A 527 -18.86 17.25 5.22
CA GLY A 527 -20.03 18.13 5.15
C GLY A 527 -20.41 18.65 6.53
N THR A 528 -21.26 19.68 6.57
CA THR A 528 -21.78 20.25 7.82
C THR A 528 -22.56 19.25 8.67
N GLN A 529 -23.01 18.15 8.05
CA GLN A 529 -23.72 17.04 8.69
C GLN A 529 -22.84 15.79 8.87
N ALA A 530 -21.52 15.89 8.65
CA ALA A 530 -20.61 14.76 8.80
C ALA A 530 -20.56 14.32 10.28
N THR A 531 -20.91 13.06 10.52
CA THR A 531 -20.82 12.40 11.82
C THR A 531 -19.73 11.33 11.76
N ARG A 532 -19.49 10.67 12.90
CA ARG A 532 -18.62 9.50 12.94
C ARG A 532 -19.15 8.39 12.03
N GLU A 533 -20.45 8.16 12.06
CA GLU A 533 -21.12 7.10 11.31
C GLU A 533 -21.10 7.38 9.80
N THR A 534 -21.33 8.60 9.35
CA THR A 534 -21.21 8.93 7.91
C THR A 534 -19.75 8.82 7.43
N ARG A 535 -18.77 9.09 8.31
CA ARG A 535 -17.35 8.81 8.01
C ARG A 535 -17.08 7.31 7.93
N MET A 536 -17.65 6.51 8.84
CA MET A 536 -17.58 5.05 8.75
C MET A 536 -18.23 4.52 7.46
N GLU A 537 -19.34 5.10 7.00
CA GLU A 537 -19.94 4.78 5.69
C GLU A 537 -18.99 5.09 4.54
N VAL A 538 -18.26 6.21 4.57
CA VAL A 538 -17.26 6.54 3.54
C VAL A 538 -16.09 5.53 3.54
N VAL A 539 -15.58 5.15 4.72
CA VAL A 539 -14.54 4.12 4.84
C VAL A 539 -15.03 2.77 4.31
N ALA A 540 -16.23 2.37 4.73
CA ALA A 540 -16.89 1.16 4.27
C ALA A 540 -17.11 1.17 2.75
N TRP A 541 -17.55 2.30 2.18
CA TRP A 541 -17.71 2.48 0.75
C TRP A 541 -16.38 2.32 0.01
N ILE A 542 -15.30 2.90 0.50
CA ILE A 542 -13.97 2.74 -0.11
C ILE A 542 -13.58 1.26 -0.10
N ALA A 543 -13.73 0.58 1.03
CA ALA A 543 -13.41 -0.84 1.16
C ALA A 543 -14.22 -1.71 0.18
N VAL A 544 -15.53 -1.52 0.15
CA VAL A 544 -16.45 -2.34 -0.66
C VAL A 544 -16.38 -1.99 -2.14
N CYS A 545 -16.49 -0.71 -2.50
CA CYS A 545 -16.65 -0.28 -3.89
C CYS A 545 -15.33 -0.15 -4.66
N ILE A 546 -14.24 0.27 -3.99
CA ILE A 546 -12.92 0.43 -4.61
C ILE A 546 -12.07 -0.83 -4.47
N PHE A 547 -12.10 -1.48 -3.30
CA PHE A 547 -11.22 -2.62 -2.99
C PHE A 547 -11.94 -3.98 -2.96
N SER A 548 -13.23 -4.03 -3.33
CA SER A 548 -14.01 -5.26 -3.41
C SER A 548 -14.03 -6.07 -2.11
N CYS A 549 -13.92 -5.39 -0.97
CA CYS A 549 -14.12 -6.03 0.34
C CYS A 549 -15.59 -6.37 0.56
N LYS A 550 -15.84 -7.33 1.44
CA LYS A 550 -17.19 -7.65 1.94
C LYS A 550 -17.32 -7.17 3.38
N LEU A 551 -18.31 -6.31 3.65
CA LEU A 551 -18.55 -5.74 4.97
C LEU A 551 -19.56 -6.59 5.74
N GLU A 552 -19.32 -6.85 7.01
CA GLU A 552 -20.19 -7.68 7.84
C GLU A 552 -20.23 -7.23 9.31
N GLY A 553 -20.99 -7.97 10.13
CA GLY A 553 -20.86 -7.92 11.57
C GLY A 553 -21.52 -6.71 12.23
N GLY A 554 -20.78 -6.08 13.17
CA GLY A 554 -21.35 -5.15 14.13
C GLY A 554 -21.92 -3.87 13.52
N PHE A 555 -21.24 -3.31 12.52
CA PHE A 555 -21.66 -2.08 11.86
C PHE A 555 -22.94 -2.25 11.04
N VAL A 556 -23.06 -3.36 10.30
CA VAL A 556 -24.27 -3.66 9.51
C VAL A 556 -25.48 -3.80 10.45
N ARG A 557 -25.29 -4.50 11.58
CA ARG A 557 -26.32 -4.65 12.61
C ARG A 557 -26.70 -3.31 13.25
N ASP A 558 -25.72 -2.62 13.83
CA ASP A 558 -25.99 -1.48 14.72
C ASP A 558 -26.40 -0.24 13.92
N TRP A 559 -25.69 0.07 12.83
CA TRP A 559 -25.90 1.31 12.08
C TRP A 559 -26.82 1.11 10.87
N VAL A 560 -26.46 0.21 9.95
CA VAL A 560 -27.20 0.08 8.67
C VAL A 560 -28.64 -0.37 8.92
N VAL A 561 -28.84 -1.41 9.72
CA VAL A 561 -30.19 -1.92 10.02
C VAL A 561 -30.80 -1.24 11.24
N GLY A 562 -30.05 -1.12 12.34
CA GLY A 562 -30.56 -0.62 13.62
C GLY A 562 -30.67 0.90 13.74
N ASN A 563 -29.85 1.65 12.98
CA ASN A 563 -29.66 3.10 13.16
C ASN A 563 -29.37 3.50 14.62
N TYR A 564 -28.55 2.68 15.30
CA TYR A 564 -28.18 2.86 16.70
C TYR A 564 -26.88 3.63 16.83
N THR A 565 -26.92 4.65 17.69
CA THR A 565 -25.73 5.39 18.13
C THR A 565 -25.68 5.43 19.64
N ALA A 566 -24.53 5.12 20.23
CA ALA A 566 -24.30 5.27 21.66
C ALA A 566 -22.85 5.72 21.92
N ARG A 567 -22.65 6.48 23.00
CA ARG A 567 -21.35 7.00 23.46
C ARG A 567 -21.29 6.94 25.00
N PRO A 568 -20.12 6.63 25.58
CA PRO A 568 -19.93 6.65 27.03
C PRO A 568 -20.15 8.06 27.59
N GLN A 569 -21.12 8.23 28.51
CA GLN A 569 -21.51 9.55 29.03
C GLN A 569 -20.36 10.29 29.73
N ASN A 570 -19.49 9.54 30.41
CA ASN A 570 -18.31 10.04 31.10
C ASN A 570 -17.18 10.51 30.16
N LEU A 571 -17.25 10.20 28.85
CA LEU A 571 -16.19 10.49 27.87
C LEU A 571 -16.68 11.34 26.68
N LEU A 572 -17.87 11.95 26.77
CA LEU A 572 -18.48 12.74 25.68
C LEU A 572 -17.60 13.91 25.21
N GLY A 573 -16.83 14.53 26.12
CA GLY A 573 -15.94 15.66 25.81
C GLY A 573 -14.55 15.27 25.30
N ASN A 574 -14.22 13.97 25.23
CA ASN A 574 -12.89 13.51 24.81
C ASN A 574 -12.99 12.20 24.01
N PRO A 575 -13.31 12.26 22.71
CA PRO A 575 -13.43 11.06 21.87
C PRO A 575 -12.17 10.20 21.81
N LYS A 576 -10.98 10.80 22.00
CA LYS A 576 -9.72 10.07 22.03
C LYS A 576 -9.64 9.07 23.19
N ALA A 577 -10.35 9.33 24.29
CA ALA A 577 -10.43 8.42 25.42
C ALA A 577 -11.26 7.16 25.14
N TRP A 578 -11.93 7.06 23.99
CA TRP A 578 -12.64 5.85 23.57
C TRP A 578 -11.69 4.74 23.09
N ILE A 579 -10.40 5.03 22.92
CA ILE A 579 -9.41 4.07 22.42
C ILE A 579 -8.75 3.36 23.59
N SER A 580 -8.74 2.04 23.54
CA SER A 580 -7.99 1.17 24.46
C SER A 580 -7.05 0.26 23.67
N TYR A 581 -6.05 -0.30 24.36
CA TYR A 581 -5.04 -1.16 23.72
C TYR A 581 -4.95 -2.52 24.43
N THR A 582 -4.85 -3.58 23.63
CA THR A 582 -4.51 -4.93 24.10
C THR A 582 -3.32 -5.43 23.29
N ASN A 583 -2.18 -5.69 23.93
CA ASN A 583 -0.94 -6.09 23.26
C ASN A 583 -0.56 -5.14 22.10
N SER A 584 -0.68 -3.82 22.33
CA SER A 584 -0.44 -2.76 21.34
C SER A 584 -1.41 -2.72 20.15
N ILE A 585 -2.48 -3.52 20.16
CA ILE A 585 -3.55 -3.47 19.16
C ILE A 585 -4.69 -2.60 19.70
N PRO A 586 -5.13 -1.56 18.95
CA PRO A 586 -6.21 -0.69 19.38
C PRO A 586 -7.57 -1.36 19.27
N TYR A 587 -8.49 -0.99 20.16
CA TYR A 587 -9.91 -1.28 20.07
C TYR A 587 -10.72 -0.13 20.66
N ILE A 588 -11.98 0.00 20.23
CA ILE A 588 -12.88 1.04 20.74
C ILE A 588 -13.64 0.53 21.96
N ASP A 589 -13.89 1.42 22.91
CA ASP A 589 -14.73 1.17 24.09
C ASP A 589 -16.06 0.53 23.67
N LYS A 590 -16.43 -0.53 24.40
CA LYS A 590 -17.60 -1.37 24.13
C LYS A 590 -18.95 -0.63 24.22
N GLU A 591 -19.01 0.52 24.88
CA GLU A 591 -20.17 1.42 24.98
C GLU A 591 -20.36 2.29 23.73
N VAL A 592 -19.32 2.46 22.91
CA VAL A 592 -19.44 3.18 21.63
C VAL A 592 -20.11 2.27 20.60
N VAL A 593 -21.17 2.79 19.98
CA VAL A 593 -21.96 2.08 18.97
C VAL A 593 -22.19 2.99 17.77
N PRO A 594 -21.90 2.54 16.52
CA PRO A 594 -21.14 1.32 16.18
C PRO A 594 -19.67 1.43 16.62
N ALA A 595 -19.00 0.32 16.97
CA ALA A 595 -17.62 0.37 17.45
C ALA A 595 -16.61 0.35 16.30
N ASP A 596 -16.79 -0.59 15.37
CA ASP A 596 -15.81 -1.03 14.39
C ASP A 596 -16.45 -1.42 13.05
N LEU A 597 -15.62 -1.55 12.01
CA LEU A 597 -15.96 -2.12 10.70
C LEU A 597 -15.27 -3.48 10.54
N ASP A 598 -16.03 -4.53 10.24
CA ASP A 598 -15.48 -5.86 9.94
C ASP A 598 -15.54 -6.12 8.43
N CYS A 599 -14.39 -6.17 7.76
CA CYS A 599 -14.29 -6.35 6.31
C CYS A 599 -13.45 -7.57 5.95
N HIS A 600 -13.97 -8.42 5.08
CA HIS A 600 -13.18 -9.48 4.43
C HIS A 600 -12.47 -8.95 3.21
N LEU A 601 -11.18 -9.31 3.10
CA LEU A 601 -10.39 -9.03 1.93
C LEU A 601 -10.90 -9.84 0.71
N PRO A 602 -10.74 -9.32 -0.52
CA PRO A 602 -11.13 -10.05 -1.72
C PRO A 602 -10.28 -11.31 -1.92
N THR A 603 -10.92 -12.42 -2.32
CA THR A 603 -10.23 -13.68 -2.67
C THR A 603 -9.60 -13.65 -4.07
N HIS A 604 -10.06 -12.74 -4.93
CA HIS A 604 -9.74 -12.68 -6.35
C HIS A 604 -8.84 -11.50 -6.75
N ALA A 605 -8.46 -10.63 -5.81
CA ALA A 605 -7.63 -9.46 -6.06
C ALA A 605 -6.63 -9.20 -4.93
N TYR A 606 -5.48 -8.63 -5.27
CA TYR A 606 -4.52 -8.15 -4.27
C TYR A 606 -5.05 -6.88 -3.60
N PHE A 607 -5.10 -6.90 -2.26
CA PHE A 607 -5.43 -5.72 -1.47
C PHE A 607 -4.16 -4.95 -1.11
N ASP A 608 -4.03 -3.74 -1.67
CA ASP A 608 -2.94 -2.83 -1.35
C ASP A 608 -3.32 -1.89 -0.20
N ILE A 609 -2.83 -2.17 0.99
CA ILE A 609 -3.11 -1.40 2.21
C ILE A 609 -2.64 0.05 2.13
N GLU A 610 -1.58 0.34 1.39
CA GLU A 610 -1.08 1.70 1.23
C GLU A 610 -1.99 2.49 0.29
N LYS A 611 -2.42 1.86 -0.81
CA LYS A 611 -3.40 2.46 -1.70
C LYS A 611 -4.73 2.70 -0.98
N PHE A 612 -5.15 1.78 -0.10
CA PHE A 612 -6.34 1.97 0.72
C PHE A 612 -6.19 3.22 1.62
N HIS A 613 -5.06 3.35 2.30
CA HIS A 613 -4.73 4.52 3.11
C HIS A 613 -4.74 5.82 2.27
N ASP A 614 -4.19 5.80 1.05
CA ASP A 614 -4.22 6.95 0.14
C ASP A 614 -5.65 7.35 -0.28
N GLU A 615 -6.54 6.37 -0.51
CA GLU A 615 -7.95 6.65 -0.82
C GLU A 615 -8.69 7.27 0.36
N LEU A 616 -8.46 6.80 1.59
CA LEU A 616 -9.01 7.40 2.81
C LEU A 616 -8.61 8.87 2.93
N TYR A 617 -7.33 9.15 2.67
CA TYR A 617 -6.80 10.49 2.85
C TYR A 617 -7.39 11.54 1.88
N LYS A 618 -7.86 11.14 0.71
CA LYS A 618 -8.57 12.06 -0.22
C LYS A 618 -9.78 12.74 0.45
N TYR A 619 -10.33 12.10 1.49
CA TYR A 619 -11.46 12.59 2.27
C TYR A 619 -11.06 13.05 3.68
N ASP A 620 -9.75 13.22 3.94
CA ASP A 620 -9.17 13.63 5.24
C ASP A 620 -9.55 12.69 6.38
N ILE A 621 -9.56 11.41 6.06
CA ILE A 621 -9.71 10.33 7.03
C ILE A 621 -8.29 9.87 7.37
N THR A 622 -7.92 10.00 8.63
CA THR A 622 -6.59 9.60 9.11
C THR A 622 -6.61 8.13 9.53
N CYS A 623 -5.55 7.38 9.26
CA CYS A 623 -5.52 5.95 9.56
C CYS A 623 -4.12 5.49 10.03
N LYS A 624 -4.08 4.72 11.11
CA LYS A 624 -2.89 4.00 11.58
C LYS A 624 -3.11 2.50 11.41
N VAL A 625 -2.18 1.81 10.75
CA VAL A 625 -2.30 0.38 10.43
C VAL A 625 -1.49 -0.45 11.41
N PHE A 626 -2.14 -1.44 12.02
CA PHE A 626 -1.55 -2.46 12.87
C PHE A 626 -1.74 -3.83 12.22
N ARG A 627 -0.79 -4.75 12.39
CA ARG A 627 -0.83 -6.10 11.80
C ARG A 627 -0.83 -7.15 12.90
N GLN A 628 -1.76 -8.08 12.82
CA GLN A 628 -1.74 -9.37 13.53
C GLN A 628 -1.47 -10.49 12.51
N ASP A 629 -1.39 -11.75 12.92
CA ASP A 629 -1.10 -12.83 11.95
C ASP A 629 -2.24 -13.01 10.90
N TRP A 630 -3.50 -12.74 11.27
CA TRP A 630 -4.68 -13.09 10.45
C TRP A 630 -5.52 -11.90 9.94
N ARG A 631 -5.20 -10.68 10.37
CA ARG A 631 -5.87 -9.44 9.91
C ARG A 631 -4.98 -8.21 9.97
N TYR A 632 -5.42 -7.14 9.33
CA TYR A 632 -5.01 -5.78 9.69
C TYR A 632 -6.04 -5.16 10.62
N VAL A 633 -5.57 -4.39 11.60
CA VAL A 633 -6.41 -3.56 12.49
C VAL A 633 -6.07 -2.11 12.20
N LEU A 634 -7.04 -1.34 11.75
CA LEU A 634 -6.87 0.06 11.38
C LEU A 634 -7.50 0.92 12.46
N LEU A 635 -6.73 1.85 13.03
CA LEU A 635 -7.26 2.91 13.89
C LEU A 635 -7.50 4.13 13.03
N ILE A 636 -8.77 4.52 12.92
CA ILE A 636 -9.21 5.59 12.05
C ILE A 636 -9.62 6.79 12.90
N ASP A 637 -9.19 7.97 12.49
CA ASP A 637 -9.64 9.25 13.06
C ASP A 637 -9.38 9.42 14.56
N GLU A 638 -8.19 8.97 15.01
CA GLU A 638 -7.74 9.08 16.41
C GLU A 638 -7.95 10.48 17.01
N ASP A 639 -7.65 11.52 16.23
CA ASP A 639 -7.68 12.91 16.65
C ASP A 639 -8.84 13.70 16.01
N ALA A 640 -9.75 13.04 15.28
CA ALA A 640 -10.87 13.75 14.64
C ALA A 640 -11.96 14.14 15.64
N PRO A 641 -12.60 15.31 15.47
CA PRO A 641 -13.66 15.76 16.38
C PRO A 641 -14.91 14.88 16.34
N THR A 642 -15.17 14.19 15.23
CA THR A 642 -16.25 13.20 15.10
C THR A 642 -16.02 11.97 15.98
N GLY A 643 -14.76 11.68 16.32
CA GLY A 643 -14.34 10.58 17.18
C GLY A 643 -13.84 9.35 16.42
N PRO A 644 -12.99 8.55 17.07
CA PRO A 644 -12.26 7.45 16.44
C PRO A 644 -13.09 6.19 16.26
N PHE A 645 -12.68 5.35 15.31
CA PHE A 645 -13.21 3.99 15.14
C PHE A 645 -12.12 3.03 14.68
N THR A 646 -12.37 1.73 14.83
CA THR A 646 -11.47 0.71 14.28
C THR A 646 -12.07 0.02 13.06
N MET A 647 -11.20 -0.54 12.23
CA MET A 647 -11.59 -1.39 11.11
C MET A 647 -10.69 -2.63 11.05
N ASP A 648 -11.31 -3.79 11.01
CA ASP A 648 -10.64 -5.07 10.84
C ASP A 648 -10.72 -5.50 9.37
N LEU A 649 -9.57 -5.69 8.74
CA LEU A 649 -9.43 -6.27 7.41
C LEU A 649 -8.95 -7.71 7.55
N ILE A 650 -9.88 -8.65 7.41
CA ILE A 650 -9.72 -10.08 7.71
C ILE A 650 -9.21 -10.81 6.47
N GLU A 651 -8.15 -11.62 6.65
CA GLU A 651 -7.59 -12.43 5.57
C GLU A 651 -8.55 -13.56 5.16
N PRO A 652 -8.70 -13.89 3.86
CA PRO A 652 -9.77 -14.79 3.43
C PRO A 652 -9.60 -16.23 3.87
N HIS A 653 -8.36 -16.68 4.11
CA HIS A 653 -8.10 -18.01 4.66
C HIS A 653 -8.62 -18.16 6.10
N VAL A 654 -8.81 -17.06 6.84
CA VAL A 654 -9.46 -17.05 8.17
C VAL A 654 -10.97 -16.80 8.06
N ALA A 655 -11.45 -16.29 6.93
CA ALA A 655 -12.89 -16.13 6.67
C ALA A 655 -13.63 -17.47 6.50
N LEU A 656 -12.91 -18.55 6.16
CA LEU A 656 -13.41 -19.88 5.82
C LEU A 656 -14.22 -20.58 6.91
N THR A 657 -14.28 -20.00 8.09
CA THR A 657 -14.38 -20.80 9.30
C THR A 657 -15.16 -20.10 10.39
N HIS A 658 -15.82 -19.01 10.01
CA HIS A 658 -16.91 -18.43 10.78
C HIS A 658 -18.18 -19.30 10.62
N ASP A 659 -18.06 -20.60 10.89
CA ASP A 659 -19.17 -21.56 10.93
C ASP A 659 -20.07 -21.33 12.16
N ARG A 660 -19.57 -20.58 13.15
CA ARG A 660 -20.34 -20.17 14.33
C ARG A 660 -20.58 -18.69 14.29
N ILE A 661 -21.79 -18.33 13.92
CA ILE A 661 -22.32 -17.02 14.27
C ILE A 661 -22.74 -17.11 15.73
N ASP A 662 -22.32 -16.16 16.55
CA ASP A 662 -22.76 -16.16 17.94
C ASP A 662 -24.25 -15.79 18.04
N PHE A 663 -24.68 -14.78 17.27
CA PHE A 663 -26.02 -14.21 17.29
C PHE A 663 -26.60 -14.07 15.88
N ASP A 664 -27.87 -14.42 15.67
CA ASP A 664 -28.60 -14.22 14.41
C ASP A 664 -28.40 -12.81 13.80
N VAL A 665 -28.39 -11.79 14.65
CA VAL A 665 -28.21 -10.38 14.27
C VAL A 665 -26.81 -9.99 13.82
N ASN A 666 -25.81 -10.87 13.95
CA ASN A 666 -24.43 -10.68 13.44
C ASN A 666 -24.19 -11.41 12.11
N ASN A 667 -25.26 -11.93 11.51
CA ASN A 667 -25.18 -12.71 10.28
C ASN A 667 -25.23 -11.85 9.01
N LEU A 668 -25.51 -10.55 9.10
CA LEU A 668 -25.73 -9.72 7.91
C LEU A 668 -24.42 -9.28 7.25
N SER A 669 -24.46 -9.12 5.92
CA SER A 669 -23.33 -8.64 5.12
C SER A 669 -23.76 -7.76 3.96
N LEU A 670 -22.85 -6.87 3.53
CA LEU A 670 -23.00 -5.96 2.40
C LEU A 670 -21.91 -6.21 1.35
N GLU A 671 -22.31 -6.11 0.08
CA GLU A 671 -21.46 -6.35 -1.09
C GLU A 671 -21.68 -5.27 -2.14
N LYS A 672 -20.67 -5.03 -2.98
CA LYS A 672 -20.65 -3.98 -3.99
C LYS A 672 -21.81 -4.10 -4.98
N ASP A 673 -22.42 -2.97 -5.32
CA ASP A 673 -23.50 -2.77 -6.29
C ASP A 673 -24.83 -3.47 -5.97
N TYR A 674 -24.94 -4.07 -4.78
CA TYR A 674 -26.19 -4.50 -4.18
C TYR A 674 -26.75 -3.37 -3.31
N THR A 675 -27.41 -2.40 -3.95
CA THR A 675 -27.82 -1.13 -3.33
C THR A 675 -29.09 -1.23 -2.48
N HIS A 676 -29.83 -2.34 -2.57
CA HIS A 676 -31.10 -2.54 -1.87
C HIS A 676 -31.19 -3.90 -1.17
N GLU A 677 -30.09 -4.64 -1.12
CA GLU A 677 -30.06 -6.04 -0.72
C GLU A 677 -29.17 -6.28 0.49
N LEU A 678 -29.58 -7.21 1.35
CA LEU A 678 -28.77 -7.73 2.46
C LEU A 678 -28.39 -9.18 2.18
N GLY A 679 -27.10 -9.48 2.29
CA GLY A 679 -26.59 -10.84 2.31
C GLY A 679 -26.56 -11.41 3.72
N MET A 680 -26.33 -12.72 3.83
CA MET A 680 -26.04 -13.38 5.11
C MET A 680 -24.76 -14.20 5.02
N ARG A 681 -23.97 -14.20 6.10
CA ARG A 681 -22.70 -14.94 6.22
C ARG A 681 -22.92 -16.45 6.23
N VAL A 682 -23.99 -16.89 6.90
CA VAL A 682 -24.41 -18.29 7.00
C VAL A 682 -25.88 -18.40 6.67
N ASP A 683 -26.22 -19.40 5.86
CA ASP A 683 -27.61 -19.77 5.63
C ASP A 683 -28.21 -20.43 6.88
N ILE A 684 -29.05 -19.66 7.58
CA ILE A 684 -29.85 -20.12 8.73
C ILE A 684 -31.35 -20.22 8.39
N GLN A 685 -31.69 -20.17 7.10
CA GLN A 685 -33.07 -20.24 6.61
C GLN A 685 -33.52 -21.67 6.37
N GLN A 686 -32.59 -22.62 6.39
CA GLN A 686 -32.89 -24.02 6.20
C GLN A 686 -33.36 -24.66 7.51
N ARG A 687 -34.18 -25.71 7.40
CA ARG A 687 -34.53 -26.55 8.54
C ARG A 687 -33.23 -27.16 9.13
N PRO A 688 -33.11 -27.24 10.46
CA PRO A 688 -34.14 -27.03 11.48
C PRO A 688 -34.30 -25.59 12.01
N TYR A 689 -33.53 -24.60 11.53
CA TYR A 689 -33.41 -23.29 12.17
C TYR A 689 -34.45 -22.25 11.69
N LEU A 690 -34.73 -22.19 10.38
CA LEU A 690 -35.78 -21.35 9.75
C LEU A 690 -35.83 -19.87 10.22
N ILE A 691 -34.68 -19.20 10.35
CA ILE A 691 -34.64 -17.76 10.64
C ILE A 691 -34.54 -16.97 9.33
N GLU A 692 -35.62 -16.29 8.94
CA GLU A 692 -35.67 -15.47 7.73
C GLU A 692 -34.97 -14.10 7.92
N LEU A 693 -34.51 -13.48 6.82
CA LEU A 693 -33.84 -12.16 6.85
C LEU A 693 -34.68 -11.10 7.57
N GLU A 694 -35.97 -11.06 7.27
CA GLU A 694 -36.94 -10.12 7.85
C GLU A 694 -37.06 -10.31 9.36
N ALA A 695 -36.98 -11.55 9.86
CA ALA A 695 -36.98 -11.82 11.30
C ALA A 695 -35.69 -11.32 11.96
N ILE A 696 -34.53 -11.42 11.29
CA ILE A 696 -33.27 -10.86 11.77
C ILE A 696 -33.38 -9.33 11.84
N VAL A 697 -33.91 -8.67 10.80
CA VAL A 697 -34.11 -7.22 10.79
C VAL A 697 -35.05 -6.78 11.89
N ASP A 698 -36.16 -7.48 12.10
CA ASP A 698 -37.09 -7.18 13.20
C ASP A 698 -36.44 -7.41 14.57
N ASN A 699 -35.61 -8.44 14.72
CA ASN A 699 -34.84 -8.65 15.94
C ASN A 699 -33.87 -7.49 16.19
N ILE A 700 -33.17 -7.01 15.17
CA ILE A 700 -32.30 -5.85 15.26
C ILE A 700 -33.09 -4.62 15.69
N LYS A 701 -34.18 -4.26 15.00
CA LYS A 701 -35.00 -3.07 15.29
C LYS A 701 -35.62 -3.10 16.71
N ASN A 702 -35.81 -4.28 17.27
CA ASN A 702 -36.33 -4.46 18.63
C ASN A 702 -35.23 -4.73 19.68
N LYS A 703 -33.95 -4.64 19.33
CA LYS A 703 -32.79 -5.00 20.18
C LYS A 703 -32.93 -6.38 20.81
N ARG A 704 -33.31 -7.37 20.01
CA ARG A 704 -33.42 -8.77 20.41
C ARG A 704 -32.39 -9.60 19.65
N PHE A 705 -31.93 -10.69 20.23
CA PHE A 705 -31.00 -11.59 19.55
C PHE A 705 -31.20 -13.04 20.00
N GLN A 706 -30.95 -13.97 19.11
CA GLN A 706 -30.97 -15.40 19.36
C GLN A 706 -29.53 -15.93 19.38
N ILE A 707 -29.17 -16.68 20.42
CA ILE A 707 -27.85 -17.31 20.51
C ILE A 707 -27.84 -18.56 19.62
N LEU A 708 -26.89 -18.60 18.68
CA LEU A 708 -26.79 -19.62 17.62
C LEU A 708 -25.63 -20.61 17.83
N ARG A 709 -25.01 -20.65 19.02
CA ARG A 709 -23.96 -21.60 19.38
C ARG A 709 -24.00 -21.95 20.88
N PRO A 710 -23.33 -23.04 21.32
CA PRO A 710 -23.18 -23.32 22.74
C PRO A 710 -22.48 -22.17 23.46
N ILE A 711 -22.93 -21.88 24.69
CA ILE A 711 -22.32 -20.85 25.53
C ILE A 711 -21.01 -21.39 26.09
N ASP A 712 -19.91 -20.79 25.66
CA ASP A 712 -18.58 -20.89 26.26
C ASP A 712 -18.20 -19.54 26.88
N ASP A 713 -17.05 -19.45 27.55
CA ASP A 713 -16.61 -18.22 28.23
C ASP A 713 -16.54 -17.01 27.28
N LEU A 714 -16.12 -17.21 26.03
CA LEU A 714 -16.04 -16.15 25.03
C LEU A 714 -17.42 -15.67 24.59
N VAL A 715 -18.36 -16.60 24.37
CA VAL A 715 -19.75 -16.28 24.06
C VAL A 715 -20.42 -15.58 25.24
N GLN A 716 -20.16 -16.01 26.48
CA GLN A 716 -20.73 -15.39 27.66
C GLN A 716 -20.27 -13.93 27.80
N ILE A 717 -18.99 -13.63 27.54
CA ILE A 717 -18.48 -12.25 27.49
C ILE A 717 -19.24 -11.42 26.44
N ARG A 718 -19.53 -11.99 25.27
CA ARG A 718 -20.29 -11.32 24.20
C ARG A 718 -21.76 -11.15 24.57
N VAL A 719 -22.40 -12.12 25.22
CA VAL A 719 -23.77 -12.05 25.74
C VAL A 719 -23.88 -10.96 26.80
N ASP A 720 -22.92 -10.89 27.72
CA ASP A 720 -22.84 -9.84 28.74
C ASP A 720 -22.69 -8.46 28.10
N LYS A 721 -21.88 -8.33 27.05
CA LYS A 721 -21.78 -7.08 26.26
C LYS A 721 -23.13 -6.71 25.64
N MET A 722 -23.84 -7.66 25.04
CA MET A 722 -25.13 -7.38 24.40
C MET A 722 -26.21 -7.00 25.43
N THR A 723 -26.30 -7.73 26.54
CA THR A 723 -27.37 -7.57 27.55
C THR A 723 -27.08 -6.44 28.54
N LYS A 724 -25.91 -6.45 29.20
CA LYS A 724 -25.59 -5.54 30.31
C LYS A 724 -25.19 -4.13 29.83
N ILE A 725 -24.64 -4.04 28.62
CA ILE A 725 -24.08 -2.78 28.10
C ILE A 725 -24.97 -2.22 26.99
N ARG A 726 -25.27 -3.03 25.99
CA ARG A 726 -26.04 -2.57 24.82
C ARG A 726 -27.56 -2.65 25.01
N GLN A 727 -28.01 -3.24 26.12
CA GLN A 727 -29.42 -3.38 26.49
C GLN A 727 -30.24 -4.20 25.49
N TRP A 728 -29.63 -5.25 24.93
CA TRP A 728 -30.33 -6.20 24.07
C TRP A 728 -30.95 -7.32 24.91
N THR A 729 -32.06 -7.87 24.43
CA THR A 729 -32.77 -8.98 25.09
C THR A 729 -32.53 -10.29 24.35
N GLN A 730 -32.14 -11.33 25.08
CA GLN A 730 -32.00 -12.67 24.52
C GLN A 730 -33.40 -13.25 24.21
N LEU A 731 -33.54 -13.84 23.02
CA LEU A 731 -34.68 -14.65 22.63
C LEU A 731 -34.41 -16.13 22.87
N GLY A 732 -35.41 -16.80 23.43
CA GLY A 732 -35.43 -18.25 23.56
C GLY A 732 -34.23 -18.85 24.29
N GLN A 733 -34.11 -20.17 24.15
CA GLN A 733 -32.93 -20.90 24.61
C GLN A 733 -31.85 -20.89 23.51
N PRO A 734 -30.55 -20.89 23.86
CA PRO A 734 -29.49 -21.08 22.87
C PRO A 734 -29.68 -22.37 22.09
N PHE A 735 -29.44 -22.34 20.78
CA PHE A 735 -29.35 -23.56 19.98
C PHE A 735 -28.15 -23.47 19.06
N SER A 736 -27.47 -24.60 18.84
CA SER A 736 -26.29 -24.61 17.99
C SER A 736 -26.70 -24.71 16.53
N VAL A 737 -26.50 -23.62 15.79
CA VAL A 737 -26.42 -23.67 14.34
C VAL A 737 -25.07 -24.25 14.00
N VAL A 738 -25.07 -25.52 13.61
CA VAL A 738 -23.96 -26.07 12.84
C VAL A 738 -24.46 -26.09 11.42
N PRO A 739 -24.02 -25.15 10.58
CA PRO A 739 -24.52 -25.07 9.22
C PRO A 739 -24.25 -26.42 8.55
N SER A 740 -25.29 -27.12 8.10
CA SER A 740 -25.09 -28.39 7.40
C SER A 740 -24.08 -28.16 6.28
N PRO A 741 -23.08 -29.04 6.05
CA PRO A 741 -22.21 -28.89 4.89
C PRO A 741 -23.07 -28.58 3.68
N ASN A 742 -22.66 -27.57 2.91
CA ASN A 742 -23.51 -26.94 1.92
C ASN A 742 -24.26 -28.03 1.13
N PRO A 743 -25.60 -28.10 1.17
CA PRO A 743 -26.31 -29.09 0.36
C PRO A 743 -26.13 -28.82 -1.13
N LYS A 744 -25.53 -27.67 -1.52
CA LYS A 744 -25.14 -27.39 -2.89
C LYS A 744 -24.26 -28.55 -3.39
N TYR A 745 -24.85 -29.31 -4.33
CA TYR A 745 -24.36 -30.55 -4.95
C TYR A 745 -24.66 -31.87 -4.24
N SER A 746 -25.83 -32.04 -3.63
CA SER A 746 -26.46 -33.38 -3.69
C SER A 746 -26.86 -33.69 -5.14
N ALA A 747 -25.84 -33.93 -5.96
CA ALA A 747 -25.85 -34.93 -7.00
C ALA A 747 -26.39 -36.22 -6.38
N VAL A 748 -27.69 -36.43 -6.49
CA VAL A 748 -28.32 -37.67 -6.08
C VAL A 748 -28.18 -38.65 -7.23
N LEU A 749 -27.75 -39.87 -6.91
CA LEU A 749 -27.88 -40.99 -7.83
C LEU A 749 -29.35 -41.37 -7.85
N VAL A 750 -30.02 -41.06 -8.96
CA VAL A 750 -31.38 -41.48 -9.20
C VAL A 750 -31.33 -42.67 -10.15
N PRO A 751 -31.86 -43.84 -9.78
CA PRO A 751 -31.98 -44.95 -10.71
C PRO A 751 -32.69 -44.49 -11.97
N LEU A 752 -32.03 -44.63 -13.11
CA LEU A 752 -32.65 -44.36 -14.40
C LEU A 752 -33.65 -45.50 -14.66
N PRO A 753 -34.95 -45.22 -14.86
CA PRO A 753 -35.92 -46.29 -15.06
C PRO A 753 -35.62 -47.05 -16.36
N ARG A 754 -35.74 -48.39 -16.31
CA ARG A 754 -35.54 -49.28 -17.47
C ARG A 754 -36.45 -48.97 -18.67
N SER A 755 -37.56 -48.27 -18.40
CA SER A 755 -38.53 -47.84 -19.39
C SER A 755 -38.09 -46.60 -20.18
N THR A 756 -37.03 -45.90 -19.78
CA THR A 756 -36.55 -44.71 -20.50
C THR A 756 -35.71 -45.10 -21.71
N ASN A 757 -35.85 -44.37 -22.82
CA ASN A 757 -35.07 -44.61 -24.04
C ASN A 757 -33.56 -44.53 -23.75
N LEU A 758 -33.13 -43.56 -22.93
CA LEU A 758 -31.73 -43.41 -22.52
C LEU A 758 -31.20 -44.65 -21.79
N TYR A 759 -32.00 -45.29 -20.92
CA TYR A 759 -31.59 -46.53 -20.26
C TYR A 759 -31.37 -47.64 -21.29
N GLN A 760 -32.32 -47.81 -22.21
CA GLN A 760 -32.28 -48.86 -23.23
C GLN A 760 -31.11 -48.67 -24.20
N ASP A 761 -30.81 -47.42 -24.56
CA ASP A 761 -29.69 -47.06 -25.42
C ASP A 761 -28.36 -47.39 -24.73
N ILE A 762 -28.18 -46.98 -23.48
CA ILE A 762 -26.98 -47.29 -22.69
C ILE A 762 -26.86 -48.79 -22.46
N GLU A 763 -27.95 -49.47 -22.12
CA GLU A 763 -27.97 -50.92 -21.90
C GLU A 763 -27.56 -51.67 -23.17
N THR A 764 -28.10 -51.26 -24.33
CA THR A 764 -27.78 -51.86 -25.63
C THR A 764 -26.31 -51.62 -26.01
N ASP A 765 -25.82 -50.40 -25.83
CA ASP A 765 -24.43 -50.06 -26.15
C ASP A 765 -23.44 -50.77 -25.22
N MET A 766 -23.75 -50.88 -23.92
CA MET A 766 -22.95 -51.60 -22.93
C MET A 766 -22.94 -53.11 -23.20
N LYS A 767 -24.09 -53.71 -23.50
CA LYS A 767 -24.18 -55.13 -23.90
C LYS A 767 -23.43 -55.42 -25.20
N LYS A 768 -23.45 -54.48 -26.15
CA LYS A 768 -22.70 -54.58 -27.41
C LYS A 768 -21.18 -54.48 -27.19
N LYS A 769 -20.73 -53.61 -26.28
CA LYS A 769 -19.31 -53.35 -26.03
C LYS A 769 -18.65 -54.36 -25.08
N ILE A 770 -19.38 -54.85 -24.09
CA ILE A 770 -18.83 -55.65 -22.98
C ILE A 770 -19.35 -57.11 -23.04
N GLY A 771 -20.33 -57.39 -23.90
CA GLY A 771 -20.87 -58.73 -24.15
C GLY A 771 -22.18 -58.99 -23.40
N ASN A 772 -23.06 -59.78 -24.03
CA ASN A 772 -24.41 -60.09 -23.55
C ASN A 772 -24.46 -60.88 -22.23
N SER A 773 -23.33 -61.39 -21.76
CA SER A 773 -23.20 -62.14 -20.49
C SER A 773 -23.14 -61.24 -19.25
N VAL A 774 -23.03 -59.91 -19.40
CA VAL A 774 -22.98 -58.98 -18.28
C VAL A 774 -24.40 -58.57 -17.88
N GLN A 775 -24.78 -58.89 -16.64
CA GLN A 775 -26.05 -58.46 -16.06
C GLN A 775 -25.92 -57.03 -15.50
N ILE A 776 -26.56 -56.07 -16.17
CA ILE A 776 -26.62 -54.68 -15.68
C ILE A 776 -27.63 -54.60 -14.54
N VAL A 777 -27.13 -54.42 -13.32
CA VAL A 777 -27.93 -54.40 -12.08
C VAL A 777 -28.76 -53.11 -12.00
N SER A 778 -28.13 -51.96 -12.21
CA SER A 778 -28.76 -50.64 -12.31
C SER A 778 -27.96 -49.73 -13.25
N ILE A 779 -28.63 -48.73 -13.82
CA ILE A 779 -27.99 -47.56 -14.43
C ILE A 779 -28.54 -46.38 -13.66
N GLU A 780 -27.65 -45.56 -13.12
CA GLU A 780 -28.01 -44.43 -12.27
C GLU A 780 -27.56 -43.14 -12.95
N GLN A 781 -28.40 -42.12 -12.88
CA GLN A 781 -28.07 -40.78 -13.36
C GLN A 781 -27.72 -39.88 -12.18
N VAL A 782 -26.70 -39.06 -12.37
CA VAL A 782 -26.33 -38.03 -11.42
C VAL A 782 -27.24 -36.81 -11.65
N LYS A 783 -28.10 -36.49 -10.68
CA LYS A 783 -29.06 -35.38 -10.79
C LYS A 783 -28.86 -34.32 -9.73
N ASN A 784 -29.05 -33.06 -10.10
CA ASN A 784 -29.24 -31.95 -9.15
C ASN A 784 -30.72 -31.51 -9.20
N PRO A 785 -31.57 -31.99 -8.27
CA PRO A 785 -33.01 -31.79 -8.32
C PRO A 785 -33.42 -30.31 -8.34
N LEU A 786 -32.65 -29.44 -7.66
CA LEU A 786 -32.96 -28.02 -7.57
C LEU A 786 -32.71 -27.27 -8.88
N LEU A 787 -31.64 -27.61 -9.60
CA LEU A 787 -31.37 -27.04 -10.91
C LEU A 787 -32.27 -27.62 -11.99
N GLU A 788 -32.63 -28.90 -11.87
CA GLU A 788 -33.59 -29.56 -12.76
C GLU A 788 -35.00 -28.98 -12.61
N ASP A 789 -35.48 -28.77 -11.38
CA ASP A 789 -36.78 -28.14 -11.12
C ASP A 789 -36.83 -26.68 -11.61
N ALA A 790 -35.72 -25.94 -11.47
CA ALA A 790 -35.59 -24.59 -12.00
C ALA A 790 -35.60 -24.59 -13.55
N TYR A 791 -34.85 -25.50 -14.18
CA TYR A 791 -34.83 -25.69 -15.62
C TYR A 791 -36.23 -26.04 -16.17
N GLU A 792 -36.89 -27.04 -15.59
CA GLU A 792 -38.23 -27.48 -15.99
C GLU A 792 -39.29 -26.39 -15.76
N SER A 793 -39.16 -25.60 -14.69
CA SER A 793 -40.04 -24.46 -14.44
C SER A 793 -39.86 -23.37 -15.50
N MET A 794 -38.61 -23.06 -15.88
CA MET A 794 -38.31 -22.04 -16.88
C MET A 794 -38.71 -22.49 -18.28
N LYS A 795 -38.49 -23.77 -18.61
CA LYS A 795 -38.98 -24.43 -19.83
C LYS A 795 -40.51 -24.34 -19.95
N LYS A 796 -41.24 -24.64 -18.88
CA LYS A 796 -42.72 -24.48 -18.83
C LYS A 796 -43.14 -23.02 -19.01
N LEU A 797 -42.35 -22.07 -18.53
CA LEU A 797 -42.63 -20.64 -18.63
C LEU A 797 -42.40 -20.11 -20.06
N ILE A 798 -41.31 -20.52 -20.71
CA ILE A 798 -41.02 -20.22 -22.13
C ILE A 798 -42.09 -20.87 -23.03
N ALA A 799 -42.46 -22.13 -22.76
CA ALA A 799 -43.53 -22.81 -23.52
C ALA A 799 -44.87 -22.06 -23.46
N LYS A 800 -45.21 -21.46 -22.31
CA LYS A 800 -46.42 -20.62 -22.14
C LYS A 800 -46.33 -19.28 -22.87
N GLN A 801 -45.13 -18.76 -23.10
CA GLN A 801 -44.89 -17.47 -23.75
C GLN A 801 -44.76 -17.58 -25.28
N CYS A 802 -44.59 -18.79 -25.83
CA CYS A 802 -44.49 -19.02 -27.27
C CYS A 802 -45.85 -19.44 -27.88
N LYS A 803 -46.27 -18.77 -28.96
CA LYS A 803 -47.58 -18.97 -29.61
C LYS A 803 -47.84 -20.37 -30.18
N SER A 804 -46.83 -21.20 -30.37
CA SER A 804 -46.91 -22.53 -31.00
C SER A 804 -46.48 -23.69 -30.08
N PHE A 805 -46.30 -23.46 -28.78
CA PHE A 805 -45.84 -24.47 -27.80
C PHE A 805 -44.52 -25.18 -28.16
N ASN A 806 -43.72 -24.61 -29.08
CA ASN A 806 -42.39 -25.12 -29.41
C ASN A 806 -41.33 -24.16 -28.86
N PRO A 807 -41.02 -24.24 -27.54
CA PRO A 807 -40.05 -23.36 -26.90
C PRO A 807 -38.66 -23.65 -27.46
N ASN A 808 -37.98 -22.62 -27.98
CA ASN A 808 -36.55 -22.73 -28.24
C ASN A 808 -35.85 -22.80 -26.88
N GLU A 809 -35.35 -23.98 -26.51
CA GLU A 809 -34.66 -24.23 -25.24
C GLU A 809 -33.19 -23.78 -25.28
N LEU A 810 -32.62 -23.44 -26.46
CA LEU A 810 -31.27 -22.86 -26.55
C LEU A 810 -31.03 -21.74 -25.51
N PRO A 811 -31.97 -20.77 -25.32
CA PRO A 811 -32.07 -19.84 -24.17
C PRO A 811 -31.68 -20.32 -22.79
N LEU A 812 -31.82 -21.60 -22.50
CA LEU A 812 -31.54 -22.21 -21.20
C LEU A 812 -30.18 -22.92 -21.15
N TYR A 813 -29.47 -23.04 -22.28
CA TYR A 813 -28.15 -23.65 -22.39
C TYR A 813 -27.06 -22.57 -22.39
N HIS A 814 -26.07 -22.72 -21.50
CA HIS A 814 -24.96 -21.78 -21.38
C HIS A 814 -23.63 -22.55 -21.22
N GLY A 815 -22.67 -22.28 -22.10
CA GLY A 815 -21.31 -22.80 -22.01
C GLY A 815 -20.41 -21.93 -21.12
N THR A 816 -19.47 -22.56 -20.41
CA THR A 816 -18.40 -21.89 -19.65
C THR A 816 -17.05 -22.57 -19.96
N LYS A 817 -15.90 -21.91 -19.74
CA LYS A 817 -14.54 -22.45 -19.99
C LYS A 817 -13.81 -22.75 -18.67
N GLY A 818 -12.68 -23.45 -18.73
CA GLY A 818 -11.88 -23.99 -17.61
C GLY A 818 -12.11 -23.38 -16.22
N PRO A 819 -11.80 -22.09 -15.96
CA PRO A 819 -11.98 -21.47 -14.65
C PRO A 819 -13.43 -21.40 -14.15
N GLY A 820 -14.41 -21.28 -15.05
CA GLY A 820 -15.84 -21.35 -14.71
C GLY A 820 -16.35 -22.79 -14.59
N ILE A 821 -15.73 -23.76 -15.26
CA ILE A 821 -15.98 -25.19 -15.01
C ILE A 821 -15.42 -25.58 -13.63
N ASP A 822 -14.21 -25.13 -13.31
CA ASP A 822 -13.59 -25.29 -11.99
C ASP A 822 -14.39 -24.56 -10.92
N GLY A 823 -14.84 -23.32 -11.17
CA GLY A 823 -15.71 -22.58 -10.27
C GLY A 823 -17.08 -23.23 -10.05
N ILE A 824 -17.72 -23.78 -11.09
CA ILE A 824 -18.98 -24.52 -10.94
C ILE A 824 -18.78 -25.85 -10.20
N ARG A 825 -17.66 -26.54 -10.44
CA ARG A 825 -17.30 -27.77 -9.74
C ARG A 825 -16.98 -27.53 -8.26
N ASP A 826 -16.24 -26.47 -7.97
CA ASP A 826 -15.64 -26.23 -6.64
C ASP A 826 -16.55 -25.36 -5.74
N ASP A 827 -17.28 -24.40 -6.33
CA ASP A 827 -18.07 -23.38 -5.61
C ASP A 827 -19.56 -23.34 -5.99
N GLY A 828 -19.91 -23.79 -7.20
CA GLY A 828 -21.29 -23.88 -7.70
C GLY A 828 -21.67 -23.01 -8.85
N TYR A 829 -22.94 -23.15 -9.24
CA TYR A 829 -23.51 -22.25 -10.24
C TYR A 829 -23.54 -20.81 -9.71
N ASP A 830 -22.85 -19.92 -10.42
CA ASP A 830 -22.69 -18.48 -10.16
C ASP A 830 -23.02 -17.71 -11.45
N ASP A 831 -23.95 -16.78 -11.33
CA ASP A 831 -24.52 -15.95 -12.39
C ASP A 831 -23.55 -14.90 -12.93
N ARG A 832 -22.36 -14.73 -12.35
CA ARG A 832 -21.30 -13.87 -12.89
C ARG A 832 -20.51 -14.52 -14.03
N TYR A 833 -20.58 -15.84 -14.19
CA TYR A 833 -20.01 -16.54 -15.35
C TYR A 833 -20.83 -16.33 -16.65
N PHE A 834 -21.92 -15.56 -16.56
CA PHE A 834 -22.92 -15.29 -17.60
C PHE A 834 -22.43 -14.41 -18.77
N ASN A 835 -21.30 -13.70 -18.66
CA ASN A 835 -21.11 -12.48 -19.46
C ASN A 835 -19.86 -12.35 -20.34
N GLU A 836 -18.93 -13.32 -20.37
CA GLU A 836 -17.67 -13.06 -21.09
C GLU A 836 -17.67 -13.36 -22.59
N ASN A 837 -18.57 -14.20 -23.16
CA ASN A 837 -18.50 -14.54 -24.60
C ASN A 837 -19.85 -14.70 -25.36
N GLY A 838 -20.89 -14.00 -24.92
CA GLY A 838 -22.18 -13.98 -25.64
C GLY A 838 -23.10 -15.17 -25.33
N ASN A 839 -24.35 -15.05 -25.79
CA ASN A 839 -25.52 -15.73 -25.21
C ASN A 839 -25.52 -17.27 -25.21
N TRP A 840 -24.61 -17.98 -25.89
CA TRP A 840 -24.74 -19.42 -26.13
C TRP A 840 -23.54 -20.30 -25.75
N GLY A 841 -22.38 -19.74 -25.38
CA GLY A 841 -21.15 -20.54 -25.26
C GLY A 841 -20.70 -21.14 -26.60
N GLU A 842 -19.41 -21.48 -26.73
CA GLU A 842 -18.88 -22.26 -27.86
C GLU A 842 -18.68 -23.71 -27.46
#